data_AF-A0A519BUC7-F1
#
_entry.id   AF-A0A519BUC7-F1
#
_cell.length_a   1.000
_cell.length_b   1.000
_cell.length_c   1.000
_cell.angle_alpha   90.00
_cell.angle_beta   90.00
_cell.angle_gamma   90.00
#
_symmetry.space_group_name_H-M   'P 1'
#
loop_
_entity.id
_entity.type
_entity.pdbx_description
1 polymer ?
#
loop_
_entity_poly.entity_id
_entity_poly.type
_entity_poly.pdbx_seq_one_letter_code
_entity_poly.pdbx_strand_id
1 'polypeptide(L)'
;MIIEKVGAKLINNSRGNPTIEVTVNGCKASSPSGKSTGEFETKPYYKNLNWNIKFLNSWKQKIEINNFKDLEKIEENIKKKLRIRDVKDFGANALFAFESAILKALAKEKKVDLWQIINQKSKKIPLPVGNIIGGGLHSSKFKVHPNFQEFLIIPKTEKFSESYKILSFMHKKIKKIIKSNGKNDEGAWQSEKSDLELLDILETFSKKIEKEKNVKIGIGLDVASSSLYENKNYNYMNKKFNKEEQINFIIGISKKYNLEYIEDPLQEKDFEGFSEIKKKTKSLIVGDDLTASQINRVKKAIKEKSINSIIIKPNQNGSFLEIKKIFDICKKNNIKTILSHRSGETMDDAIADYSFGFEADYIKTGISTKWRKVKLERLLKIEKKLNSKRQLLKSKKKDEKNVVEEVKEVAEKVLAKTEDVVEEVVEEVEKIVKKVKRAVSDKKSASKKSERKEKKVESKKLSLGELKKKAASLEKKFEKSDKIDIKEAVSGGKEEEKKDILVPIEEYLKSSIHLGTRVITPHMRQYVYRRRADGLAVFNTAMLDDLIREGADYLSKFAPEDIVITCKREAGWKAVKLFADTFGIKVFTKKYPAGTLTNTNLENFFEKELVFICDPWVDKNALKDANSVKIKVMSICDTNNLTFGINKIIPGNNKSAKSLGMIFYLLTKLYAEKRKIKVEIPSIQEFVDDWDNLVPPK
;
A
#
# COMPACT_ATOMS: atom_id res chain seq x y z
N MET A 1 26.43 -12.73 -4.73
CA MET A 1 27.22 -11.68 -5.42
C MET A 1 27.90 -10.84 -4.37
N ILE A 2 29.21 -10.59 -4.48
CA ILE A 2 29.91 -9.65 -3.60
C ILE A 2 30.00 -8.30 -4.29
N ILE A 3 29.70 -7.20 -3.59
CA ILE A 3 29.95 -5.84 -4.10
C ILE A 3 31.45 -5.57 -4.03
N GLU A 4 32.09 -5.45 -5.19
CA GLU A 4 33.55 -5.27 -5.29
C GLU A 4 33.93 -3.87 -5.75
N LYS A 5 33.19 -3.33 -6.72
CA LYS A 5 33.45 -2.01 -7.30
C LYS A 5 32.17 -1.19 -7.32
N VAL A 6 32.23 -0.02 -6.69
CA VAL A 6 31.17 0.99 -6.74
C VAL A 6 31.76 2.27 -7.30
N GLY A 7 31.04 2.89 -8.23
CA GLY A 7 31.35 4.21 -8.75
C GLY A 7 30.09 5.00 -8.98
N ALA A 8 30.18 6.33 -8.96
CA ALA A 8 29.09 7.23 -9.24
C ALA A 8 29.60 8.44 -10.03
N LYS A 9 28.73 8.99 -10.88
CA LYS A 9 29.02 10.20 -11.64
C LYS A 9 27.75 11.02 -11.87
N LEU A 10 27.97 12.27 -12.25
CA LEU A 10 26.93 13.18 -12.69
C LEU A 10 26.59 12.86 -14.16
N ILE A 11 25.30 12.79 -14.45
CA ILE A 11 24.76 12.75 -15.82
C ILE A 11 23.61 13.75 -15.92
N ASN A 12 23.15 14.05 -17.14
CA ASN A 12 21.96 14.86 -17.35
C ASN A 12 20.74 13.98 -17.64
N ASN A 13 19.59 14.37 -17.07
CA ASN A 13 18.31 13.75 -17.38
C ASN A 13 17.72 14.30 -18.70
N SER A 14 16.50 13.87 -19.04
CA SER A 14 15.77 14.28 -20.26
C SER A 14 15.47 15.77 -20.37
N ARG A 15 15.61 16.53 -19.27
CA ARG A 15 15.40 17.98 -19.21
C ARG A 15 16.72 18.76 -19.16
N GLY A 16 17.86 18.08 -19.24
CA GLY A 16 19.19 18.69 -19.12
C GLY A 16 19.64 18.95 -17.68
N ASN A 17 18.84 18.58 -16.67
CA ASN A 17 19.20 18.81 -15.28
C ASN A 17 20.15 17.71 -14.77
N PRO A 18 21.13 18.06 -13.92
CA PRO A 18 22.02 17.08 -13.30
C PRO A 18 21.29 16.04 -12.44
N THR A 19 21.69 14.78 -12.58
CA THR A 19 21.29 13.65 -11.74
C THR A 19 22.45 12.66 -11.57
N ILE A 20 22.23 11.62 -10.79
CA ILE A 20 23.24 10.61 -10.45
C ILE A 20 23.10 9.34 -11.31
N GLU A 21 24.22 8.84 -11.81
CA GLU A 21 24.39 7.46 -12.30
C GLU A 21 25.35 6.73 -11.36
N VAL A 22 24.95 5.54 -10.89
CA VAL A 22 25.75 4.66 -10.05
C VAL A 22 26.08 3.39 -10.83
N THR A 23 27.32 2.94 -10.71
CA THR A 23 27.84 1.70 -11.28
C THR A 23 28.25 0.75 -10.16
N VAL A 24 27.74 -0.47 -10.17
CA VAL A 24 28.11 -1.55 -9.24
C VAL A 24 28.52 -2.77 -10.04
N ASN A 25 29.75 -3.26 -9.86
CA ASN A 25 30.34 -4.39 -10.59
C ASN A 25 30.10 -4.29 -12.12
N GLY A 26 30.24 -3.08 -12.67
CA GLY A 26 30.05 -2.79 -14.11
C GLY A 26 28.60 -2.64 -14.56
N CYS A 27 27.60 -2.81 -13.69
CA CYS A 27 26.19 -2.58 -13.99
C CYS A 27 25.77 -1.18 -13.56
N LYS A 28 25.04 -0.47 -14.42
CA LYS A 28 24.68 0.94 -14.24
C LYS A 28 23.20 1.13 -13.90
N ALA A 29 22.91 2.05 -13.00
CA ALA A 29 21.58 2.59 -12.84
C ALA A 29 21.61 4.10 -12.59
N SER A 30 20.56 4.80 -12.99
CA SER A 30 20.47 6.26 -12.81
C SER A 30 19.11 6.67 -12.28
N SER A 31 19.07 7.77 -11.53
CA SER A 31 17.83 8.27 -10.94
C SER A 31 17.14 9.30 -11.83
N PRO A 32 15.82 9.21 -12.01
CA PRO A 32 15.05 10.31 -12.59
C PRO A 32 14.86 11.45 -11.56
N SER A 33 14.21 12.54 -11.97
CA SER A 33 13.88 13.69 -11.11
C SER A 33 12.54 14.32 -11.51
N GLY A 34 11.78 14.86 -10.54
CA GLY A 34 10.54 15.60 -10.80
C GLY A 34 10.74 17.06 -11.20
N LYS A 35 9.69 17.69 -11.76
CA LYS A 35 9.59 19.14 -11.98
C LYS A 35 9.12 19.85 -10.72
N SER A 36 8.07 19.31 -10.13
CA SER A 36 7.59 19.65 -8.79
C SER A 36 8.00 18.51 -7.85
N THR A 37 8.44 18.87 -6.65
CA THR A 37 8.67 17.95 -5.53
C THR A 37 7.60 18.26 -4.49
N GLY A 38 6.67 17.33 -4.27
CA GLY A 38 5.63 17.49 -3.26
C GLY A 38 6.22 17.68 -1.86
N GLU A 39 5.47 18.33 -0.95
CA GLU A 39 5.92 18.67 0.41
C GLU A 39 6.41 17.45 1.19
N PHE A 40 5.88 16.27 0.86
CA PHE A 40 6.10 15.01 1.56
C PHE A 40 7.11 14.07 0.89
N GLU A 41 7.76 14.49 -0.21
CA GLU A 41 8.80 13.69 -0.86
C GLU A 41 10.10 13.68 -0.04
N THR A 42 10.84 12.57 -0.13
CA THR A 42 12.18 12.49 0.45
C THR A 42 13.16 13.34 -0.37
N LYS A 43 14.05 14.08 0.30
CA LYS A 43 15.09 14.87 -0.36
C LYS A 43 15.92 13.97 -1.30
N PRO A 44 16.34 14.44 -2.49
CA PRO A 44 17.02 13.59 -3.46
C PRO A 44 18.44 13.18 -3.04
N TYR A 45 19.11 14.00 -2.21
CA TYR A 45 20.51 13.85 -1.82
C TYR A 45 20.69 14.20 -0.34
N TYR A 46 21.70 13.63 0.33
CA TYR A 46 21.98 13.89 1.74
C TYR A 46 22.42 15.33 2.00
N LYS A 47 23.44 15.78 1.26
CA LYS A 47 23.91 17.17 1.25
C LYS A 47 23.69 17.81 -0.11
N ASN A 48 24.25 17.17 -1.15
CA ASN A 48 24.08 17.53 -2.54
C ASN A 48 24.56 16.38 -3.44
N LEU A 49 24.28 16.47 -4.74
CA LEU A 49 24.65 15.47 -5.74
C LEU A 49 26.16 15.11 -5.68
N ASN A 50 27.03 16.12 -5.66
CA ASN A 50 28.49 15.90 -5.66
C ASN A 50 28.98 15.17 -4.40
N TRP A 51 28.39 15.47 -3.24
CA TRP A 51 28.71 14.80 -2.00
C TRP A 51 28.33 13.31 -2.07
N ASN A 52 27.12 12.98 -2.54
CA ASN A 52 26.69 11.58 -2.71
C ASN A 52 27.57 10.83 -3.72
N ILE A 53 27.97 11.48 -4.82
CA ILE A 53 28.92 10.93 -5.79
C ILE A 53 30.26 10.61 -5.12
N LYS A 54 30.85 11.55 -4.38
CA LYS A 54 32.11 11.34 -3.65
C LYS A 54 31.99 10.19 -2.64
N PHE A 55 30.90 10.15 -1.88
CA PHE A 55 30.64 9.08 -0.92
C PHE A 55 30.60 7.70 -1.59
N LEU A 56 29.85 7.55 -2.69
CA LEU A 56 29.75 6.27 -3.41
C LEU A 56 31.08 5.88 -4.09
N ASN A 57 31.83 6.84 -4.63
CA ASN A 57 33.17 6.60 -5.18
C ASN A 57 34.19 6.16 -4.10
N SER A 58 33.95 6.53 -2.84
CA SER A 58 34.78 6.12 -1.70
C SER A 58 34.40 4.74 -1.11
N TRP A 59 33.40 4.07 -1.68
CA TRP A 59 32.88 2.83 -1.12
C TRP A 59 33.84 1.65 -1.32
N LYS A 60 34.40 1.14 -0.21
CA LYS A 60 35.36 0.02 -0.20
C LYS A 60 34.82 -1.27 0.42
N GLN A 61 33.61 -1.23 1.00
CA GLN A 61 33.05 -2.31 1.78
C GLN A 61 32.56 -3.42 0.87
N LYS A 62 33.12 -4.63 1.06
CA LYS A 62 32.65 -5.85 0.42
C LYS A 62 31.44 -6.37 1.18
N ILE A 63 30.28 -6.35 0.54
CA ILE A 63 29.02 -6.84 1.10
C ILE A 63 28.47 -7.92 0.18
N GLU A 64 28.12 -9.06 0.77
CA GLU A 64 27.50 -10.17 0.04
C GLU A 64 25.97 -9.99 -0.05
N ILE A 65 25.49 -9.96 -1.28
CA ILE A 65 24.09 -9.84 -1.66
C ILE A 65 23.67 -11.11 -2.40
N ASN A 66 22.68 -11.81 -1.85
CA ASN A 66 22.16 -13.07 -2.35
C ASN A 66 20.72 -12.94 -2.87
N ASN A 67 19.92 -12.02 -2.33
CA ASN A 67 18.54 -11.80 -2.76
C ASN A 67 18.10 -10.35 -2.51
N PHE A 68 16.89 -10.00 -2.94
CA PHE A 68 16.32 -8.66 -2.79
C PHE A 68 16.30 -8.14 -1.35
N LYS A 69 16.10 -9.00 -0.34
CA LYS A 69 16.06 -8.58 1.07
C LYS A 69 17.43 -8.17 1.61
N ASP A 70 18.52 -8.65 0.99
CA ASP A 70 19.88 -8.29 1.42
C ASP A 70 20.23 -6.81 1.15
N LEU A 71 19.36 -6.06 0.46
CA LEU A 71 19.45 -4.59 0.42
C LEU A 71 19.45 -3.97 1.83
N GLU A 72 18.86 -4.64 2.83
CA GLU A 72 18.87 -4.21 4.23
C GLU A 72 20.31 -4.04 4.75
N LYS A 73 21.23 -4.92 4.35
CA LYS A 73 22.66 -4.82 4.70
C LYS A 73 23.29 -3.54 4.15
N ILE A 74 22.84 -3.09 2.98
CA ILE A 74 23.31 -1.87 2.33
C ILE A 74 22.77 -0.65 3.06
N GLU A 75 21.46 -0.63 3.31
CA GLU A 75 20.80 0.44 4.04
C GLU A 75 21.39 0.60 5.46
N GLU A 76 21.63 -0.50 6.18
CA GLU A 76 22.29 -0.50 7.50
C GLU A 76 23.73 0.00 7.44
N ASN A 77 24.49 -0.39 6.42
CA ASN A 77 25.86 0.09 6.26
C ASN A 77 25.91 1.60 6.02
N ILE A 78 25.00 2.13 5.19
CA ILE A 78 24.85 3.56 4.94
C ILE A 78 24.49 4.28 6.26
N LYS A 79 23.48 3.80 6.98
CA LYS A 79 23.07 4.35 8.28
C LYS A 79 24.24 4.42 9.26
N LYS A 80 24.98 3.32 9.40
CA LYS A 80 26.14 3.24 10.31
C LYS A 80 27.26 4.23 9.94
N LYS A 81 27.62 4.31 8.65
CA LYS A 81 28.68 5.20 8.19
C LYS A 81 28.34 6.68 8.34
N LEU A 82 27.08 7.04 8.10
CA LEU A 82 26.62 8.42 8.14
C LEU A 82 26.07 8.83 9.49
N ARG A 83 25.90 7.88 10.42
CA ARG A 83 25.27 8.08 11.72
C ARG A 83 23.86 8.69 11.58
N ILE A 84 23.12 8.28 10.56
CA ILE A 84 21.73 8.68 10.29
C ILE A 84 20.77 7.61 10.80
N ARG A 85 19.59 8.04 11.27
CA ARG A 85 18.55 7.13 11.79
C ARG A 85 17.72 6.51 10.67
N ASP A 86 17.29 7.33 9.73
CA ASP A 86 16.54 6.90 8.54
C ASP A 86 17.49 6.84 7.34
N VAL A 87 17.50 5.72 6.61
CA VAL A 87 18.32 5.58 5.41
C VAL A 87 17.90 6.56 4.32
N LYS A 88 16.65 7.03 4.35
CA LYS A 88 16.14 8.03 3.42
C LYS A 88 16.87 9.37 3.51
N ASP A 89 17.51 9.66 4.65
CA ASP A 89 18.39 10.83 4.78
C ASP A 89 19.62 10.73 3.86
N PHE A 90 20.01 9.55 3.38
CA PHE A 90 21.05 9.41 2.34
C PHE A 90 20.67 10.12 1.03
N GLY A 91 19.38 10.31 0.80
CA GLY A 91 18.81 10.95 -0.37
C GLY A 91 18.17 9.94 -1.32
N ALA A 92 16.91 10.18 -1.69
CA ALA A 92 16.10 9.23 -2.43
C ALA A 92 16.66 8.90 -3.82
N ASN A 93 17.22 9.88 -4.54
CA ASN A 93 17.83 9.63 -5.85
C ASN A 93 19.13 8.83 -5.72
N ALA A 94 19.94 9.13 -4.71
CA ALA A 94 21.19 8.41 -4.47
C ALA A 94 20.94 6.96 -4.04
N LEU A 95 20.02 6.74 -3.11
CA LEU A 95 19.66 5.41 -2.63
C LEU A 95 19.05 4.57 -3.77
N PHE A 96 18.06 5.13 -4.48
CA PHE A 96 17.41 4.45 -5.61
C PHE A 96 18.41 4.01 -6.67
N ALA A 97 19.30 4.91 -7.12
CA ALA A 97 20.27 4.57 -8.15
C ALA A 97 21.27 3.51 -7.65
N PHE A 98 21.71 3.59 -6.39
CA PHE A 98 22.64 2.63 -5.83
C PHE A 98 22.04 1.23 -5.69
N GLU A 99 20.86 1.12 -5.08
CA GLU A 99 20.17 -0.16 -4.92
C GLU A 99 19.77 -0.76 -6.28
N SER A 100 19.32 0.07 -7.23
CA SER A 100 19.00 -0.37 -8.59
C SER A 100 20.24 -0.94 -9.30
N ALA A 101 21.41 -0.32 -9.15
CA ALA A 101 22.67 -0.84 -9.69
C ALA A 101 23.07 -2.17 -9.05
N ILE A 102 22.88 -2.32 -7.72
CA ILE A 102 23.11 -3.57 -6.99
C ILE A 102 22.20 -4.69 -7.50
N LEU A 103 20.90 -4.43 -7.66
CA LEU A 103 19.94 -5.41 -8.14
C LEU A 103 20.23 -5.84 -9.59
N LYS A 104 20.67 -4.90 -10.46
CA LYS A 104 21.13 -5.21 -11.82
C LYS A 104 22.39 -6.09 -11.80
N ALA A 105 23.36 -5.78 -10.96
CA ALA A 105 24.56 -6.58 -10.80
C ALA A 105 24.23 -8.00 -10.30
N LEU A 106 23.30 -8.12 -9.35
CA LEU A 106 22.84 -9.41 -8.84
C LEU A 106 22.11 -10.23 -9.93
N ALA A 107 21.29 -9.58 -10.75
CA ALA A 107 20.61 -10.23 -11.88
C ALA A 107 21.62 -10.76 -12.91
N LYS A 108 22.63 -9.96 -13.23
CA LYS A 108 23.73 -10.36 -14.13
C LYS A 108 24.50 -11.56 -13.59
N GLU A 109 24.90 -11.52 -12.31
CA GLU A 109 25.60 -12.62 -11.63
C GLU A 109 24.79 -13.92 -11.68
N LYS A 110 23.49 -13.84 -11.41
CA LYS A 110 22.58 -14.98 -11.43
C LYS A 110 22.14 -15.40 -12.83
N LYS A 111 22.55 -14.68 -13.88
CA LYS A 111 22.13 -14.90 -15.28
C LYS A 111 20.60 -14.92 -15.45
N VAL A 112 19.92 -14.00 -14.76
CA VAL A 112 18.46 -13.81 -14.82
C VAL A 112 18.11 -12.36 -15.17
N ASP A 113 16.85 -12.11 -15.56
CA ASP A 113 16.38 -10.73 -15.69
C ASP A 113 16.22 -10.06 -14.33
N LEU A 114 16.31 -8.73 -14.31
CA LEU A 114 16.12 -7.92 -13.11
C LEU A 114 14.77 -8.18 -12.41
N TRP A 115 13.68 -8.29 -13.17
CA TRP A 115 12.37 -8.60 -12.58
C TRP A 115 12.33 -9.92 -11.80
N GLN A 116 13.19 -10.89 -12.15
CA GLN A 116 13.27 -12.19 -11.47
C GLN A 116 13.94 -12.10 -10.10
N ILE A 117 14.76 -11.06 -9.87
CA ILE A 117 15.33 -10.79 -8.54
C ILE A 117 14.24 -10.35 -7.56
N ILE A 118 13.23 -9.64 -8.06
CA ILE A 118 12.10 -9.14 -7.29
C ILE A 118 11.09 -10.27 -7.06
N ASN A 119 10.63 -10.90 -8.15
CA ASN A 119 9.65 -11.98 -8.09
C ASN A 119 9.76 -12.91 -9.31
N GLN A 120 10.35 -14.09 -9.11
CA GLN A 120 10.48 -15.11 -10.16
C GLN A 120 9.15 -15.68 -10.66
N LYS A 121 8.07 -15.53 -9.89
CA LYS A 121 6.74 -16.06 -10.20
C LYS A 121 5.83 -15.04 -10.86
N SER A 122 6.32 -13.82 -11.14
CA SER A 122 5.51 -12.79 -11.78
C SER A 122 4.96 -13.26 -13.13
N LYS A 123 3.68 -12.96 -13.37
CA LYS A 123 2.95 -13.35 -14.59
C LYS A 123 2.16 -12.21 -15.22
N LYS A 124 1.96 -11.10 -14.50
CA LYS A 124 1.07 -10.02 -14.88
C LYS A 124 1.88 -8.84 -15.40
N ILE A 125 1.76 -8.57 -16.69
CA ILE A 125 2.34 -7.36 -17.29
C ILE A 125 1.37 -6.19 -17.01
N PRO A 126 1.87 -5.05 -16.53
CA PRO A 126 1.03 -3.88 -16.25
C PRO A 126 0.41 -3.31 -17.53
N LEU A 127 -0.80 -2.76 -17.43
CA LEU A 127 -1.39 -1.99 -18.53
C LEU A 127 -0.75 -0.60 -18.62
N PRO A 128 -0.46 -0.08 -19.83
CA PRO A 128 0.09 1.26 -19.97
C PRO A 128 -1.00 2.33 -19.79
N VAL A 129 -0.70 3.32 -18.95
CA VAL A 129 -1.46 4.57 -18.84
C VAL A 129 -0.75 5.60 -19.70
N GLY A 130 -1.38 5.99 -20.80
CA GLY A 130 -0.73 6.84 -21.79
C GLY A 130 -1.18 8.29 -21.74
N ASN A 131 -0.24 9.17 -21.40
CA ASN A 131 -0.40 10.62 -21.52
C ASN A 131 -0.35 11.05 -22.99
N ILE A 132 -1.50 11.48 -23.54
CA ILE A 132 -1.62 11.88 -24.95
C ILE A 132 -1.76 13.39 -25.15
N ILE A 133 -2.32 14.11 -24.19
CA ILE A 133 -2.46 15.57 -24.21
C ILE A 133 -2.00 16.11 -22.85
N GLY A 134 -1.13 17.13 -22.87
CA GLY A 134 -0.63 17.80 -21.69
C GLY A 134 -1.24 19.20 -21.52
N GLY A 135 -1.57 19.55 -20.27
CA GLY A 135 -2.10 20.84 -19.85
C GLY A 135 -1.43 21.39 -18.60
N GLY A 136 -2.12 22.27 -17.88
CA GLY A 136 -1.68 22.91 -16.65
C GLY A 136 -0.27 23.52 -16.77
N LEU A 137 0.58 23.28 -15.77
CA LEU A 137 1.98 23.72 -15.74
C LEU A 137 2.85 23.19 -16.89
N HIS A 138 2.37 22.23 -17.70
CA HIS A 138 3.05 21.74 -18.89
C HIS A 138 2.71 22.55 -20.16
N SER A 139 1.70 23.42 -20.11
CA SER A 139 1.20 24.20 -21.25
C SER A 139 1.02 25.69 -20.95
N SER A 140 1.60 26.20 -19.85
CA SER A 140 1.51 27.60 -19.41
C SER A 140 2.08 28.64 -20.38
N LYS A 141 2.70 28.22 -21.49
CA LYS A 141 3.20 29.09 -22.56
C LYS A 141 2.11 29.60 -23.50
N PHE A 142 0.91 29.00 -23.47
CA PHE A 142 -0.22 29.40 -24.31
C PHE A 142 -1.22 30.26 -23.52
N LYS A 143 -1.80 31.26 -24.19
CA LYS A 143 -2.78 32.19 -23.59
C LYS A 143 -4.05 31.47 -23.13
N VAL A 144 -4.48 30.45 -23.87
CA VAL A 144 -5.52 29.49 -23.49
C VAL A 144 -4.90 28.11 -23.47
N HIS A 145 -5.05 27.39 -22.38
CA HIS A 145 -4.58 26.01 -22.24
C HIS A 145 -5.50 25.28 -21.25
N PRO A 146 -5.62 23.94 -21.37
CA PRO A 146 -6.38 23.16 -20.40
C PRO A 146 -5.77 23.28 -19.01
N ASN A 147 -6.61 23.34 -17.97
CA ASN A 147 -6.15 23.46 -16.58
C ASN A 147 -5.66 22.10 -16.06
N PHE A 148 -6.28 20.99 -16.50
CA PHE A 148 -5.86 19.65 -16.10
C PHE A 148 -4.47 19.33 -16.66
N GLN A 149 -3.63 18.68 -15.86
CA GLN A 149 -2.23 18.46 -16.20
C GLN A 149 -2.05 17.42 -17.30
N GLU A 150 -2.79 16.31 -17.27
CA GLU A 150 -2.69 15.26 -18.28
C GLU A 150 -4.04 14.64 -18.64
N PHE A 151 -4.21 14.37 -19.93
CA PHE A 151 -5.33 13.59 -20.45
C PHE A 151 -4.82 12.22 -20.92
N LEU A 152 -5.39 11.19 -20.33
CA LEU A 152 -4.87 9.84 -20.34
C LEU A 152 -5.79 8.90 -21.09
N ILE A 153 -5.21 7.91 -21.76
CA ILE A 153 -5.95 6.79 -22.35
C ILE A 153 -5.34 5.45 -21.91
N ILE A 154 -6.21 4.46 -21.69
CA ILE A 154 -5.86 3.14 -21.16
C ILE A 154 -6.50 2.05 -22.04
N PRO A 155 -5.80 1.57 -23.08
CA PRO A 155 -6.31 0.48 -23.90
C PRO A 155 -6.29 -0.85 -23.15
N LYS A 156 -7.46 -1.47 -22.98
CA LYS A 156 -7.64 -2.71 -22.22
C LYS A 156 -7.52 -3.95 -23.10
N THR A 157 -6.28 -4.40 -23.31
CA THR A 157 -6.00 -5.61 -24.07
C THR A 157 -5.33 -6.65 -23.18
N GLU A 158 -5.36 -7.92 -23.60
CA GLU A 158 -4.66 -8.99 -22.87
C GLU A 158 -3.15 -8.91 -23.03
N LYS A 159 -2.68 -8.39 -24.17
CA LYS A 159 -1.28 -8.26 -24.52
C LYS A 159 -0.85 -6.81 -24.41
N PHE A 160 0.26 -6.57 -23.72
CA PHE A 160 0.86 -5.25 -23.61
C PHE A 160 1.26 -4.68 -24.98
N SER A 161 1.78 -5.53 -25.88
CA SER A 161 2.12 -5.11 -27.25
C SER A 161 0.94 -4.55 -28.03
N GLU A 162 -0.27 -5.03 -27.76
CA GLU A 162 -1.48 -4.52 -28.39
C GLU A 162 -1.91 -3.17 -27.79
N SER A 163 -1.95 -3.06 -26.45
CA SER A 163 -2.18 -1.78 -25.77
C SER A 163 -1.21 -0.71 -26.27
N TYR A 164 0.08 -1.03 -26.36
CA TYR A 164 1.11 -0.08 -26.81
C TYR A 164 0.93 0.35 -28.27
N LYS A 165 0.51 -0.56 -29.15
CA LYS A 165 0.21 -0.23 -30.56
C LYS A 165 -0.98 0.72 -30.67
N ILE A 166 -2.07 0.42 -29.97
CA ILE A 166 -3.27 1.28 -29.94
C ILE A 166 -2.92 2.65 -29.36
N LEU A 167 -2.19 2.67 -28.25
CA LEU A 167 -1.75 3.89 -27.58
C LEU A 167 -0.88 4.76 -28.49
N SER A 168 0.09 4.16 -29.17
CA SER A 168 0.95 4.85 -30.13
C SER A 168 0.17 5.39 -31.34
N PHE A 169 -0.83 4.65 -31.80
CA PHE A 169 -1.71 5.09 -32.90
C PHE A 169 -2.56 6.29 -32.48
N MET A 170 -3.23 6.21 -31.32
CA MET A 170 -4.05 7.29 -30.79
C MET A 170 -3.22 8.55 -30.52
N HIS A 171 -2.03 8.40 -29.92
CA HIS A 171 -1.09 9.50 -29.74
C HIS A 171 -0.72 10.19 -31.06
N LYS A 172 -0.45 9.44 -32.13
CA LYS A 172 -0.13 10.06 -33.44
C LYS A 172 -1.33 10.79 -34.06
N LYS A 173 -2.54 10.23 -33.93
CA LYS A 173 -3.75 10.77 -34.54
C LYS A 173 -4.29 11.99 -33.82
N ILE A 174 -4.23 12.02 -32.47
CA ILE A 174 -4.77 13.12 -31.68
C ILE A 174 -4.13 14.45 -32.06
N LYS A 175 -2.84 14.47 -32.43
CA LYS A 175 -2.13 15.68 -32.94
C LYS A 175 -2.96 16.49 -33.93
N LYS A 176 -3.50 15.80 -34.95
CA LYS A 176 -4.27 16.44 -36.03
C LYS A 176 -5.65 16.88 -35.54
N ILE A 177 -6.29 16.09 -34.68
CA ILE A 177 -7.62 16.35 -34.14
C ILE A 177 -7.63 17.61 -33.28
N ILE A 178 -6.63 17.76 -32.40
CA ILE A 178 -6.53 18.93 -31.50
C ILE A 178 -5.71 20.08 -32.10
N LYS A 179 -5.28 19.98 -33.36
CA LYS A 179 -4.42 20.97 -34.06
C LYS A 179 -3.20 21.39 -33.23
N SER A 180 -2.49 20.42 -32.68
CA SER A 180 -1.38 20.65 -31.74
C SER A 180 -0.15 21.28 -32.40
N ASN A 181 0.42 22.30 -31.75
CA ASN A 181 1.62 23.02 -32.20
C ASN A 181 2.93 22.52 -31.55
N GLY A 182 2.87 21.69 -30.52
CA GLY A 182 4.07 21.23 -29.82
C GLY A 182 3.83 20.04 -28.90
N LYS A 183 4.89 19.57 -28.25
CA LYS A 183 4.84 18.56 -27.20
C LYS A 183 5.48 19.08 -25.93
N ASN A 184 5.01 18.62 -24.77
CA ASN A 184 5.69 18.83 -23.50
C ASN A 184 6.93 17.91 -23.34
N ASP A 185 7.62 18.03 -22.20
CA ASP A 185 8.78 17.23 -21.81
C ASP A 185 8.49 15.72 -21.71
N GLU A 186 7.24 15.35 -21.50
CA GLU A 186 6.78 13.96 -21.47
C GLU A 186 6.45 13.39 -22.85
N GLY A 187 6.37 14.25 -23.86
CA GLY A 187 6.01 13.91 -25.22
C GLY A 187 4.50 13.82 -25.47
N ALA A 188 3.67 14.37 -24.58
CA ALA A 188 2.24 14.58 -24.79
C ALA A 188 2.01 15.84 -25.67
N TRP A 189 0.94 15.85 -26.46
CA TRP A 189 0.63 16.99 -27.31
C TRP A 189 0.04 18.15 -26.52
N GLN A 190 0.33 19.38 -26.93
CA GLN A 190 -0.22 20.58 -26.30
C GLN A 190 -1.43 21.07 -27.09
N SER A 191 -2.41 21.65 -26.40
CA SER A 191 -3.63 22.17 -27.01
C SER A 191 -4.01 23.52 -26.41
N GLU A 192 -4.66 24.35 -27.22
CA GLU A 192 -5.27 25.62 -26.81
C GLU A 192 -6.77 25.48 -26.48
N LYS A 193 -7.25 24.23 -26.39
CA LYS A 193 -8.65 23.91 -26.08
C LYS A 193 -8.91 23.85 -24.59
N SER A 194 -10.16 24.09 -24.20
CA SER A 194 -10.60 23.93 -22.81
C SER A 194 -10.64 22.46 -22.36
N ASP A 195 -10.68 22.24 -21.04
CA ASP A 195 -10.72 20.90 -20.46
C ASP A 195 -11.91 20.06 -20.97
N LEU A 196 -13.10 20.67 -21.05
CA LEU A 196 -14.32 19.98 -21.48
C LEU A 196 -14.32 19.67 -22.98
N GLU A 197 -13.85 20.59 -23.83
CA GLU A 197 -13.69 20.33 -25.26
C GLU A 197 -12.74 19.14 -25.52
N LEU A 198 -11.65 19.05 -24.76
CA LEU A 198 -10.72 17.93 -24.88
C LEU A 198 -11.36 16.62 -24.43
N LEU A 199 -12.16 16.63 -23.37
CA LEU A 199 -12.91 15.45 -22.94
C LEU A 199 -13.94 15.00 -23.99
N ASP A 200 -14.68 15.92 -24.61
CA ASP A 200 -15.63 15.61 -25.69
C ASP A 200 -14.90 14.97 -26.91
N ILE A 201 -13.74 15.53 -27.27
CA ILE A 201 -12.87 14.99 -28.33
C ILE A 201 -12.39 13.58 -27.96
N LEU A 202 -11.91 13.38 -26.74
CA LEU A 202 -11.40 12.09 -26.29
C LEU A 202 -12.47 11.03 -26.18
N GLU A 203 -13.67 11.37 -25.75
CA GLU A 203 -14.80 10.46 -25.72
C GLU A 203 -15.16 10.00 -27.13
N THR A 204 -15.34 10.95 -28.06
CA THR A 204 -15.67 10.66 -29.46
C THR A 204 -14.57 9.82 -30.12
N PHE A 205 -13.31 10.20 -29.91
CA PHE A 205 -12.17 9.49 -30.50
C PHE A 205 -12.02 8.09 -29.90
N SER A 206 -12.19 7.93 -28.59
CA SER A 206 -12.09 6.63 -27.92
C SER A 206 -13.19 5.69 -28.41
N LYS A 207 -14.46 6.12 -28.45
CA LYS A 207 -15.59 5.29 -28.97
C LYS A 207 -15.36 4.81 -30.40
N LYS A 208 -14.78 5.66 -31.26
CA LYS A 208 -14.41 5.27 -32.63
C LYS A 208 -13.37 4.14 -32.63
N ILE A 209 -12.31 4.26 -31.82
CA ILE A 209 -11.27 3.23 -31.72
C ILE A 209 -11.81 1.95 -31.09
N GLU A 210 -12.69 2.06 -30.10
CA GLU A 210 -13.35 0.89 -29.49
C GLU A 210 -14.09 0.07 -30.54
N LYS A 211 -14.86 0.74 -31.43
CA LYS A 211 -15.57 0.09 -32.54
C LYS A 211 -14.62 -0.50 -33.59
N GLU A 212 -13.57 0.23 -33.98
CA GLU A 212 -12.62 -0.20 -35.01
C GLU A 212 -11.71 -1.35 -34.56
N LYS A 213 -11.39 -1.44 -33.27
CA LYS A 213 -10.42 -2.41 -32.73
C LYS A 213 -11.05 -3.49 -31.86
N ASN A 214 -12.34 -3.37 -31.53
CA ASN A 214 -13.02 -4.25 -30.58
C ASN A 214 -12.29 -4.35 -29.23
N VAL A 215 -11.81 -3.20 -28.73
CA VAL A 215 -11.03 -3.07 -27.50
C VAL A 215 -11.58 -1.91 -26.69
N LYS A 216 -11.87 -2.11 -25.41
CA LYS A 216 -12.30 -1.03 -24.52
C LYS A 216 -11.16 -0.03 -24.26
N ILE A 217 -11.46 1.26 -24.36
CA ILE A 217 -10.52 2.36 -24.10
C ILE A 217 -10.98 3.13 -22.87
N GLY A 218 -10.23 3.01 -21.76
CA GLY A 218 -10.46 3.83 -20.58
C GLY A 218 -9.94 5.26 -20.81
N ILE A 219 -10.73 6.26 -20.42
CA ILE A 219 -10.31 7.67 -20.38
C ILE A 219 -9.92 8.02 -18.95
N GLY A 220 -8.83 8.76 -18.79
CA GLY A 220 -8.37 9.22 -17.50
C GLY A 220 -7.87 10.65 -17.49
N LEU A 221 -7.77 11.21 -16.28
CA LEU A 221 -7.22 12.54 -16.03
C LEU A 221 -6.18 12.48 -14.92
N ASP A 222 -5.11 13.26 -15.09
CA ASP A 222 -4.28 13.75 -13.99
C ASP A 222 -4.60 15.24 -13.82
N VAL A 223 -5.32 15.55 -12.74
CA VAL A 223 -5.80 16.90 -12.49
C VAL A 223 -4.69 17.76 -11.88
N ALA A 224 -3.80 17.14 -11.08
CA ALA A 224 -2.77 17.81 -10.30
C ALA A 224 -3.31 19.05 -9.54
N SER A 225 -4.45 18.89 -8.87
CA SER A 225 -5.22 20.00 -8.28
C SER A 225 -4.47 20.81 -7.24
N SER A 226 -3.42 20.27 -6.63
CA SER A 226 -2.52 21.02 -5.73
C SER A 226 -1.95 22.27 -6.42
N SER A 227 -1.69 22.23 -7.73
CA SER A 227 -1.20 23.39 -8.50
C SER A 227 -2.27 24.46 -8.76
N LEU A 228 -3.54 24.08 -8.66
CA LEU A 228 -4.70 24.97 -8.83
C LEU A 228 -5.17 25.54 -7.48
N TYR A 229 -4.70 24.99 -6.36
CA TYR A 229 -5.22 25.30 -5.02
C TYR A 229 -4.50 26.46 -4.36
N GLU A 230 -5.20 27.57 -4.16
CA GLU A 230 -4.68 28.77 -3.51
C GLU A 230 -5.79 29.45 -2.71
N ASN A 231 -5.47 29.99 -1.52
CA ASN A 231 -6.43 30.73 -0.68
C ASN A 231 -7.75 29.97 -0.45
N LYS A 232 -7.65 28.65 -0.19
CA LYS A 232 -8.76 27.72 0.03
C LYS A 232 -9.69 27.46 -1.17
N ASN A 233 -9.32 27.92 -2.36
CA ASN A 233 -10.09 27.73 -3.59
C ASN A 233 -9.22 27.07 -4.67
N TYR A 234 -9.87 26.40 -5.62
CA TYR A 234 -9.27 25.89 -6.84
C TYR A 234 -9.47 26.92 -7.96
N ASN A 235 -8.37 27.50 -8.43
CA ASN A 235 -8.36 28.55 -9.44
C ASN A 235 -8.21 27.93 -10.83
N TYR A 236 -9.28 27.99 -11.62
CA TYR A 236 -9.29 27.73 -13.06
C TYR A 236 -9.23 29.07 -13.80
N MET A 237 -8.79 29.07 -15.07
CA MET A 237 -8.62 30.31 -15.86
C MET A 237 -9.76 31.33 -15.74
N ASN A 238 -11.02 30.88 -15.76
CA ASN A 238 -12.20 31.76 -15.75
C ASN A 238 -13.16 31.48 -14.60
N LYS A 239 -12.79 30.59 -13.66
CA LYS A 239 -13.67 30.13 -12.59
C LYS A 239 -12.87 29.83 -11.33
N LYS A 240 -13.49 30.03 -10.17
CA LYS A 240 -12.96 29.57 -8.89
C LYS A 240 -13.95 28.60 -8.31
N PHE A 241 -13.44 27.50 -7.77
CA PHE A 241 -14.24 26.53 -7.05
C PHE A 241 -13.78 26.46 -5.61
N ASN A 242 -14.72 26.55 -4.67
CA ASN A 242 -14.47 26.09 -3.32
C ASN A 242 -14.34 24.55 -3.30
N LYS A 243 -14.05 23.98 -2.13
CA LYS A 243 -13.88 22.51 -2.00
C LYS A 243 -15.09 21.71 -2.47
N GLU A 244 -16.30 22.11 -2.08
CA GLU A 244 -17.52 21.38 -2.41
C GLU A 244 -17.83 21.47 -3.91
N GLU A 245 -17.68 22.65 -4.49
CA GLU A 245 -17.84 22.88 -5.94
C GLU A 245 -16.84 22.05 -6.75
N GLN A 246 -15.58 21.98 -6.30
CA GLN A 246 -14.56 21.16 -6.95
C GLN A 246 -14.91 19.67 -6.90
N ILE A 247 -15.34 19.17 -5.73
CA ILE A 247 -15.78 17.77 -5.58
C ILE A 247 -16.93 17.46 -6.53
N ASN A 248 -17.96 18.32 -6.56
CA ASN A 248 -19.11 18.16 -7.43
C ASN A 248 -18.73 18.24 -8.92
N PHE A 249 -17.82 19.14 -9.28
CA PHE A 249 -17.29 19.27 -10.64
C PHE A 249 -16.58 17.99 -11.09
N ILE A 250 -15.66 17.45 -10.27
CA ILE A 250 -14.95 16.20 -10.58
C ILE A 250 -15.91 15.00 -10.69
N ILE A 251 -16.90 14.90 -9.81
CA ILE A 251 -17.93 13.84 -9.88
C ILE A 251 -18.78 13.99 -11.15
N GLY A 252 -19.14 15.23 -11.51
CA GLY A 252 -19.91 15.54 -12.70
C GLY A 252 -19.20 15.10 -13.98
N ILE A 253 -17.93 15.49 -14.16
CA ILE A 253 -17.13 15.08 -15.33
C ILE A 253 -16.85 13.58 -15.33
N SER A 254 -16.62 12.96 -14.16
CA SER A 254 -16.44 11.52 -14.01
C SER A 254 -17.63 10.75 -14.57
N LYS A 255 -18.85 11.15 -14.21
CA LYS A 255 -20.09 10.52 -14.69
C LYS A 255 -20.37 10.82 -16.16
N LYS A 256 -20.23 12.08 -16.59
CA LYS A 256 -20.52 12.51 -17.96
C LYS A 256 -19.65 11.77 -18.98
N TYR A 257 -18.35 11.68 -18.72
CA TYR A 257 -17.38 11.09 -19.64
C TYR A 257 -17.01 9.64 -19.30
N ASN A 258 -17.69 9.04 -18.32
CA ASN A 258 -17.41 7.69 -17.80
C ASN A 258 -15.91 7.47 -17.52
N LEU A 259 -15.30 8.43 -16.81
CA LEU A 259 -13.86 8.42 -16.55
C LEU A 259 -13.48 7.18 -15.76
N GLU A 260 -12.46 6.47 -16.23
CA GLU A 260 -11.95 5.29 -15.56
C GLU A 260 -10.89 5.64 -14.51
N TYR A 261 -10.18 6.74 -14.70
CA TYR A 261 -8.99 7.09 -13.92
C TYR A 261 -8.99 8.57 -13.61
N ILE A 262 -8.81 8.94 -12.34
CA ILE A 262 -8.72 10.34 -11.88
C ILE A 262 -7.61 10.42 -10.84
N GLU A 263 -6.52 11.08 -11.20
CA GLU A 263 -5.34 11.33 -10.37
C GLU A 263 -5.37 12.74 -9.79
N ASP A 264 -5.09 12.82 -8.48
CA ASP A 264 -5.06 14.02 -7.65
C ASP A 264 -6.17 15.06 -7.94
N PRO A 265 -7.46 14.68 -7.80
CA PRO A 265 -8.59 15.58 -8.05
C PRO A 265 -8.69 16.76 -7.07
N LEU A 266 -8.03 16.67 -5.91
CA LEU A 266 -7.99 17.69 -4.86
C LEU A 266 -6.56 17.89 -4.37
N GLN A 267 -6.34 18.93 -3.56
CA GLN A 267 -5.04 19.23 -2.96
C GLN A 267 -4.51 18.10 -2.06
N GLU A 268 -3.18 17.97 -1.97
CA GLU A 268 -2.45 16.85 -1.37
C GLU A 268 -2.70 16.56 0.13
N LYS A 269 -3.43 17.40 0.87
CA LYS A 269 -3.80 17.18 2.27
C LYS A 269 -5.28 16.79 2.45
N ASP A 270 -6.10 16.77 1.38
CA ASP A 270 -7.55 16.55 1.46
C ASP A 270 -7.97 15.07 1.37
N PHE A 271 -7.50 14.26 2.31
CA PHE A 271 -7.84 12.82 2.35
C PHE A 271 -9.35 12.56 2.43
N GLU A 272 -10.11 13.43 3.09
CA GLU A 272 -11.56 13.32 3.24
C GLU A 272 -12.28 13.59 1.91
N GLY A 273 -11.92 14.67 1.20
CA GLY A 273 -12.51 14.99 -0.09
C GLY A 273 -12.26 13.91 -1.14
N PHE A 274 -11.07 13.30 -1.14
CA PHE A 274 -10.76 12.14 -1.97
C PHE A 274 -11.72 10.96 -1.67
N SER A 275 -11.98 10.70 -0.38
CA SER A 275 -12.92 9.66 0.08
C SER A 275 -14.34 9.96 -0.40
N GLU A 276 -14.75 11.22 -0.41
CA GLU A 276 -16.06 11.64 -0.91
C GLU A 276 -16.22 11.40 -2.42
N ILE A 277 -15.25 11.84 -3.22
CA ILE A 277 -15.24 11.60 -4.68
C ILE A 277 -15.28 10.10 -4.98
N LYS A 278 -14.45 9.31 -4.30
CA LYS A 278 -14.41 7.85 -4.47
C LYS A 278 -15.74 7.18 -4.14
N LYS A 279 -16.47 7.63 -3.10
CA LYS A 279 -17.79 7.06 -2.76
C LYS A 279 -18.84 7.34 -3.84
N LYS A 280 -18.72 8.44 -4.57
CA LYS A 280 -19.70 8.92 -5.55
C LYS A 280 -19.35 8.57 -7.01
N THR A 281 -18.25 7.86 -7.25
CA THR A 281 -17.75 7.52 -8.60
C THR A 281 -17.32 6.04 -8.68
N LYS A 282 -17.29 5.49 -9.90
CA LYS A 282 -16.72 4.15 -10.18
C LYS A 282 -15.26 4.22 -10.64
N SER A 283 -14.71 5.43 -10.77
CA SER A 283 -13.35 5.68 -11.24
C SER A 283 -12.30 5.14 -10.27
N LEU A 284 -11.12 4.87 -10.80
CA LEU A 284 -9.91 4.77 -10.01
C LEU A 284 -9.56 6.18 -9.53
N ILE A 285 -9.74 6.43 -8.23
CA ILE A 285 -9.27 7.63 -7.55
C ILE A 285 -7.84 7.35 -7.08
N VAL A 286 -6.92 8.03 -7.73
CA VAL A 286 -5.48 7.77 -7.69
C VAL A 286 -4.80 8.87 -6.89
N GLY A 287 -4.08 8.49 -5.84
CA GLY A 287 -3.24 9.42 -5.09
C GLY A 287 -1.80 9.40 -5.59
N ASP A 288 -1.30 10.53 -6.09
CA ASP A 288 0.11 10.79 -6.39
C ASP A 288 0.72 11.66 -5.29
N ASP A 289 0.51 12.98 -5.33
CA ASP A 289 0.95 13.93 -4.29
C ASP A 289 0.31 13.62 -2.93
N LEU A 290 -0.97 13.17 -2.92
CA LEU A 290 -1.66 12.75 -1.70
C LEU A 290 -0.87 11.67 -0.95
N THR A 291 -0.15 10.77 -1.64
CA THR A 291 0.61 9.71 -0.98
C THR A 291 2.11 9.93 -1.00
N ALA A 292 2.63 10.64 -2.00
CA ALA A 292 4.04 10.91 -2.27
C ALA A 292 4.94 9.66 -2.15
N SER A 293 4.39 8.48 -2.46
CA SER A 293 5.05 7.18 -2.25
C SER A 293 5.59 6.97 -0.81
N GLN A 294 4.96 7.55 0.21
CA GLN A 294 5.37 7.43 1.62
C GLN A 294 4.48 6.45 2.39
N ILE A 295 5.08 5.44 3.02
CA ILE A 295 4.35 4.37 3.75
C ILE A 295 3.29 4.93 4.70
N ASN A 296 3.62 5.96 5.49
CA ASN A 296 2.70 6.52 6.48
C ASN A 296 1.48 7.19 5.83
N ARG A 297 1.69 7.86 4.69
CA ARG A 297 0.61 8.50 3.93
C ARG A 297 -0.25 7.47 3.21
N VAL A 298 0.36 6.42 2.66
CA VAL A 298 -0.38 5.28 2.07
C VAL A 298 -1.27 4.62 3.12
N LYS A 299 -0.75 4.33 4.31
CA LYS A 299 -1.54 3.78 5.43
C LYS A 299 -2.69 4.71 5.82
N LYS A 300 -2.44 6.03 5.87
CA LYS A 300 -3.48 7.03 6.14
C LYS A 300 -4.57 7.02 5.06
N ALA A 301 -4.20 7.07 3.78
CA ALA A 301 -5.13 7.06 2.66
C ALA A 301 -6.00 5.79 2.63
N ILE A 302 -5.43 4.63 2.99
CA ILE A 302 -6.17 3.38 3.13
C ILE A 302 -7.14 3.45 4.30
N LYS A 303 -6.68 3.88 5.48
CA LYS A 303 -7.49 4.02 6.69
C LYS A 303 -8.70 4.93 6.46
N GLU A 304 -8.49 6.07 5.81
CA GLU A 304 -9.53 7.07 5.51
C GLU A 304 -10.35 6.73 4.25
N LYS A 305 -10.03 5.59 3.62
CA LYS A 305 -10.63 5.11 2.38
C LYS A 305 -10.54 6.13 1.24
N SER A 306 -9.55 7.02 1.26
CA SER A 306 -9.40 8.14 0.33
C SER A 306 -9.18 7.70 -1.12
N ILE A 307 -8.44 6.61 -1.32
CA ILE A 307 -8.04 6.15 -2.65
C ILE A 307 -8.46 4.69 -2.87
N ASN A 308 -8.62 4.28 -4.12
CA ASN A 308 -8.67 2.88 -4.54
C ASN A 308 -7.50 2.53 -5.48
N SER A 309 -6.65 3.51 -5.78
CA SER A 309 -5.48 3.37 -6.63
C SER A 309 -4.36 4.32 -6.18
N ILE A 310 -3.10 4.00 -6.49
CA ILE A 310 -1.94 4.79 -6.07
C ILE A 310 -0.87 4.88 -7.16
N ILE A 311 -0.28 6.06 -7.32
CA ILE A 311 0.95 6.27 -8.06
C ILE A 311 2.14 6.00 -7.15
N ILE A 312 3.03 5.10 -7.58
CA ILE A 312 4.26 4.74 -6.88
C ILE A 312 5.43 5.19 -7.74
N LYS A 313 6.17 6.17 -7.25
CA LYS A 313 7.40 6.70 -7.84
C LYS A 313 8.57 6.31 -6.94
N PRO A 314 9.39 5.31 -7.29
CA PRO A 314 10.44 4.80 -6.42
C PRO A 314 11.38 5.87 -5.87
N ASN A 315 11.73 6.88 -6.67
CA ASN A 315 12.63 7.94 -6.26
C ASN A 315 11.99 9.05 -5.39
N GLN A 316 10.66 9.01 -5.13
CA GLN A 316 10.05 9.84 -4.08
C GLN A 316 10.30 9.26 -2.68
N ASN A 317 10.54 7.95 -2.60
CA ASN A 317 10.82 7.22 -1.36
C ASN A 317 12.32 6.94 -1.19
N GLY A 318 12.95 6.37 -2.22
CA GLY A 318 14.38 6.03 -2.25
C GLY A 318 14.69 4.56 -1.96
N SER A 319 14.00 3.93 -1.00
CA SER A 319 14.28 2.55 -0.57
C SER A 319 13.42 1.54 -1.32
N PHE A 320 14.05 0.57 -2.00
CA PHE A 320 13.32 -0.53 -2.64
C PHE A 320 12.62 -1.45 -1.61
N LEU A 321 13.15 -1.56 -0.40
CA LEU A 321 12.50 -2.30 0.68
C LEU A 321 11.20 -1.63 1.12
N GLU A 322 11.19 -0.30 1.26
CA GLU A 322 9.96 0.45 1.53
C GLU A 322 8.98 0.41 0.35
N ILE A 323 9.46 0.56 -0.88
CA ILE A 323 8.62 0.42 -2.08
C ILE A 323 7.96 -0.96 -2.12
N LYS A 324 8.70 -2.04 -1.85
CA LYS A 324 8.11 -3.37 -1.76
C LYS A 324 7.03 -3.44 -0.68
N LYS A 325 7.26 -2.85 0.50
CA LYS A 325 6.25 -2.78 1.58
C LYS A 325 4.99 -2.03 1.11
N ILE A 326 5.12 -0.95 0.33
CA ILE A 326 3.96 -0.22 -0.24
C ILE A 326 3.16 -1.13 -1.17
N PHE A 327 3.81 -1.84 -2.09
CA PHE A 327 3.13 -2.81 -2.96
C PHE A 327 2.42 -3.91 -2.16
N ASP A 328 3.07 -4.47 -1.14
CA ASP A 328 2.48 -5.50 -0.27
C ASP A 328 1.25 -4.97 0.49
N ILE A 329 1.31 -3.74 1.00
CA ILE A 329 0.19 -3.06 1.69
C ILE A 329 -0.97 -2.83 0.71
N CYS A 330 -0.68 -2.34 -0.49
CA CYS A 330 -1.72 -2.08 -1.50
C CYS A 330 -2.41 -3.38 -1.93
N LYS A 331 -1.64 -4.44 -2.20
CA LYS A 331 -2.17 -5.76 -2.56
C LYS A 331 -3.07 -6.33 -1.47
N LYS A 332 -2.67 -6.22 -0.19
CA LYS A 332 -3.49 -6.66 0.96
C LYS A 332 -4.81 -5.90 1.10
N ASN A 333 -4.86 -4.65 0.64
CA ASN A 333 -6.03 -3.78 0.77
C ASN A 333 -6.79 -3.59 -0.55
N ASN A 334 -6.53 -4.42 -1.57
CA ASN A 334 -7.13 -4.32 -2.90
C ASN A 334 -7.00 -2.93 -3.56
N ILE A 335 -5.91 -2.21 -3.25
CA ILE A 335 -5.57 -0.93 -3.88
C ILE A 335 -4.78 -1.22 -5.16
N LYS A 336 -5.23 -0.64 -6.27
CA LYS A 336 -4.54 -0.74 -7.56
C LYS A 336 -3.24 0.05 -7.54
N THR A 337 -2.16 -0.51 -8.08
CA THR A 337 -0.85 0.15 -8.08
C THR A 337 -0.42 0.54 -9.48
N ILE A 338 -0.02 1.80 -9.66
CA ILE A 338 0.58 2.31 -10.89
C ILE A 338 2.04 2.64 -10.60
N LEU A 339 2.97 1.95 -11.25
CA LEU A 339 4.38 2.35 -11.18
C LEU A 339 4.62 3.49 -12.19
N SER A 340 5.17 4.60 -11.72
CA SER A 340 5.24 5.84 -12.52
C SER A 340 6.64 6.39 -12.68
N HIS A 341 6.91 6.95 -13.86
CA HIS A 341 8.09 7.74 -14.19
C HIS A 341 8.15 9.07 -13.42
N ARG A 342 9.17 9.89 -13.71
CA ARG A 342 9.18 11.33 -13.41
C ARG A 342 9.33 12.15 -14.70
N SER A 343 9.08 13.46 -14.66
CA SER A 343 9.22 14.33 -15.84
C SER A 343 10.67 14.42 -16.37
N GLY A 344 11.66 14.42 -15.49
CA GLY A 344 13.08 14.28 -15.83
C GLY A 344 13.53 12.83 -15.80
N GLU A 345 13.39 12.11 -16.91
CA GLU A 345 13.78 10.69 -17.02
C GLU A 345 15.22 10.49 -17.50
N THR A 346 15.73 9.27 -17.37
CA THR A 346 17.03 8.86 -17.92
C THR A 346 16.84 7.76 -18.98
N MET A 347 17.94 7.22 -19.53
CA MET A 347 17.86 6.06 -20.42
C MET A 347 17.69 4.73 -19.66
N ASP A 348 17.66 4.78 -18.32
CA ASP A 348 17.42 3.60 -17.49
C ASP A 348 15.99 3.07 -17.73
N ASP A 349 15.88 1.79 -18.07
CA ASP A 349 14.61 1.11 -18.35
C ASP A 349 14.13 0.22 -17.20
N ALA A 350 14.85 0.20 -16.06
CA ALA A 350 14.59 -0.74 -14.97
C ALA A 350 13.20 -0.62 -14.35
N ILE A 351 12.54 0.54 -14.46
CA ILE A 351 11.14 0.70 -14.02
C ILE A 351 10.18 -0.26 -14.74
N ALA A 352 10.49 -0.68 -15.98
CA ALA A 352 9.77 -1.75 -16.65
C ALA A 352 9.92 -3.09 -15.91
N ASP A 353 11.14 -3.48 -15.53
CA ASP A 353 11.37 -4.68 -14.71
C ASP A 353 10.75 -4.56 -13.32
N TYR A 354 10.81 -3.39 -12.67
CA TYR A 354 10.20 -3.16 -11.37
C TYR A 354 8.68 -3.29 -11.45
N SER A 355 8.02 -2.70 -12.45
CA SER A 355 6.56 -2.79 -12.61
C SER A 355 6.10 -4.23 -12.82
N PHE A 356 6.82 -5.01 -13.64
CA PHE A 356 6.51 -6.42 -13.83
C PHE A 356 6.84 -7.24 -12.58
N GLY A 357 8.01 -7.04 -11.96
CA GLY A 357 8.46 -7.79 -10.80
C GLY A 357 7.61 -7.57 -9.55
N PHE A 358 7.18 -6.33 -9.30
CA PHE A 358 6.23 -6.01 -8.23
C PHE A 358 4.77 -6.35 -8.57
N GLU A 359 4.49 -6.85 -9.79
CA GLU A 359 3.14 -7.14 -10.29
C GLU A 359 2.20 -5.94 -10.26
N ALA A 360 2.70 -4.76 -10.65
CA ALA A 360 1.88 -3.55 -10.75
C ALA A 360 0.69 -3.76 -11.69
N ASP A 361 -0.47 -3.18 -11.36
CA ASP A 361 -1.64 -3.22 -12.24
C ASP A 361 -1.42 -2.36 -13.49
N TYR A 362 -0.76 -1.21 -13.33
CA TYR A 362 -0.52 -0.26 -14.40
C TYR A 362 0.91 0.29 -14.38
N ILE A 363 1.32 0.86 -15.51
CA ILE A 363 2.56 1.62 -15.66
C ILE A 363 2.28 2.95 -16.36
N LYS A 364 2.75 4.06 -15.78
CA LYS A 364 2.65 5.42 -16.35
C LYS A 364 4.05 5.92 -16.67
N THR A 365 4.45 5.80 -17.93
CA THR A 365 5.80 6.19 -18.39
C THR A 365 5.80 7.16 -19.57
N GLY A 366 4.66 7.74 -19.92
CA GLY A 366 4.48 8.48 -21.17
C GLY A 366 4.67 7.59 -22.41
N ILE A 367 4.71 8.18 -23.61
CA ILE A 367 4.58 7.41 -24.87
C ILE A 367 5.74 7.64 -25.85
N SER A 368 6.06 8.91 -26.16
CA SER A 368 6.65 9.19 -27.48
C SER A 368 8.13 9.58 -27.51
N THR A 369 8.70 10.08 -26.42
CA THR A 369 10.13 10.46 -26.37
C THR A 369 11.04 9.25 -26.19
N LYS A 370 12.32 9.36 -26.57
CA LYS A 370 13.28 8.23 -26.45
C LYS A 370 13.39 7.68 -25.03
N TRP A 371 13.38 8.58 -24.03
CA TRP A 371 13.45 8.22 -22.61
C TRP A 371 12.19 7.49 -22.13
N ARG A 372 11.02 7.74 -22.74
CA ARG A 372 9.78 7.02 -22.43
C ARG A 372 9.73 5.67 -23.13
N LYS A 373 10.05 5.65 -24.43
CA LYS A 373 10.01 4.46 -25.29
C LYS A 373 10.87 3.32 -24.78
N VAL A 374 12.07 3.61 -24.26
CA VAL A 374 12.99 2.55 -23.79
C VAL A 374 12.36 1.69 -22.68
N LYS A 375 11.49 2.25 -21.83
CA LYS A 375 10.74 1.50 -20.80
C LYS A 375 9.67 0.61 -21.42
N LEU A 376 8.89 1.15 -22.35
CA LEU A 376 7.84 0.41 -23.05
C LEU A 376 8.44 -0.73 -23.89
N GLU A 377 9.56 -0.48 -24.56
CA GLU A 377 10.32 -1.49 -25.31
C GLU A 377 10.88 -2.58 -24.40
N ARG A 378 11.31 -2.24 -23.18
CA ARG A 378 11.71 -3.24 -22.19
C ARG A 378 10.55 -4.15 -21.79
N LEU A 379 9.35 -3.61 -21.59
CA LEU A 379 8.14 -4.42 -21.35
C LEU A 379 7.78 -5.32 -22.55
N LEU A 380 7.94 -4.84 -23.80
CA LEU A 380 7.77 -5.68 -24.99
C LEU A 380 8.75 -6.86 -25.01
N LYS A 381 10.02 -6.63 -24.61
CA LYS A 381 11.03 -7.69 -24.49
C LYS A 381 10.64 -8.71 -23.42
N ILE A 382 10.14 -8.25 -22.28
CA ILE A 382 9.64 -9.13 -21.20
C ILE A 382 8.46 -9.96 -21.70
N GLU A 383 7.46 -9.34 -22.35
CA GLU A 383 6.31 -10.04 -22.94
C GLU A 383 6.74 -11.12 -23.93
N LYS A 384 7.64 -10.78 -24.87
CA LYS A 384 8.17 -11.71 -25.87
C LYS A 384 8.83 -12.93 -25.19
N LYS A 385 9.66 -12.70 -24.18
CA LYS A 385 10.35 -13.77 -23.43
C LYS A 385 9.37 -14.71 -22.73
N LEU A 386 8.30 -14.17 -22.13
CA LEU A 386 7.26 -14.98 -21.48
C LEU A 386 6.48 -15.82 -22.48
N ASN A 387 6.16 -15.27 -23.65
CA ASN A 387 5.45 -15.99 -24.72
C ASN A 387 6.30 -17.13 -25.30
N SER A 388 7.58 -16.90 -25.57
CA SER A 388 8.49 -17.96 -26.02
C SER A 388 8.60 -19.09 -24.99
N LYS A 389 8.69 -18.76 -23.69
CA LYS A 389 8.69 -19.76 -22.62
C LYS A 389 7.37 -20.54 -22.55
N ARG A 390 6.22 -19.89 -22.73
CA ARG A 390 4.91 -20.55 -22.79
C ARG A 390 4.81 -21.48 -24.00
N GLN A 391 5.29 -21.08 -25.18
CA GLN A 391 5.30 -21.91 -26.38
C GLN A 391 6.18 -23.15 -26.20
N LEU A 392 7.40 -23.01 -25.67
CA LEU A 392 8.30 -24.13 -25.35
C LEU A 392 7.71 -25.11 -24.32
N LEU A 393 6.96 -24.61 -23.34
CA LEU A 393 6.26 -25.46 -22.37
C LEU A 393 5.06 -26.19 -23.00
N LYS A 394 4.35 -25.55 -23.93
CA LYS A 394 3.24 -26.17 -24.68
C LYS A 394 3.74 -27.24 -25.65
N SER A 395 4.86 -27.01 -26.35
CA SER A 395 5.45 -27.99 -27.25
C SER A 395 5.91 -29.23 -26.48
N LYS A 396 6.63 -29.06 -25.36
CA LYS A 396 7.05 -30.19 -24.50
C LYS A 396 5.88 -31.02 -23.99
N LYS A 397 4.77 -30.38 -23.60
CA LYS A 397 3.55 -31.09 -23.18
C LYS A 397 2.84 -31.81 -24.33
N LYS A 398 2.93 -31.29 -25.55
CA LYS A 398 2.38 -31.94 -26.75
C LYS A 398 3.23 -33.16 -27.13
N ASP A 399 4.55 -33.03 -27.09
CA ASP A 399 5.48 -34.14 -27.31
C ASP A 399 5.26 -35.26 -26.26
N GLU A 400 5.09 -34.92 -24.98
CA GLU A 400 4.74 -35.90 -23.94
C GLU A 400 3.37 -36.56 -24.16
N LYS A 401 2.38 -35.84 -24.66
CA LYS A 401 1.04 -36.39 -24.94
C LYS A 401 1.06 -37.33 -26.14
N ASN A 402 1.74 -36.95 -27.21
CA ASN A 402 1.89 -37.76 -28.42
C ASN A 402 2.59 -39.09 -28.12
N VAL A 403 3.63 -39.07 -27.27
CA VAL A 403 4.31 -40.31 -26.83
C VAL A 403 3.36 -41.21 -26.03
N VAL A 404 2.49 -40.65 -25.19
CA VAL A 404 1.50 -41.43 -24.43
C VAL A 404 0.41 -42.01 -25.34
N GLU A 405 0.01 -41.30 -26.39
CA GLU A 405 -0.93 -41.79 -27.40
C GLU A 405 -0.32 -42.91 -28.26
N GLU A 406 0.92 -42.76 -28.74
CA GLU A 406 1.63 -43.84 -29.47
C GLU A 406 1.76 -45.11 -28.61
N VAL A 407 2.10 -44.97 -27.32
CA VAL A 407 2.19 -46.12 -26.40
C VAL A 407 0.84 -46.79 -26.19
N LYS A 408 -0.25 -46.01 -26.12
CA LYS A 408 -1.61 -46.56 -26.01
C LYS A 408 -2.03 -47.29 -27.28
N GLU A 409 -1.74 -46.73 -28.44
CA GLU A 409 -2.13 -47.32 -29.73
C GLU A 409 -1.36 -48.64 -29.98
N VAL A 410 -0.09 -48.71 -29.59
CA VAL A 410 0.69 -49.97 -29.59
C VAL A 410 0.09 -50.96 -28.59
N ALA A 411 -0.25 -50.53 -27.36
CA ALA A 411 -0.86 -51.41 -26.36
C ALA A 411 -2.22 -51.97 -26.81
N GLU A 412 -3.05 -51.17 -27.49
CA GLU A 412 -4.34 -51.60 -28.04
C GLU A 412 -4.18 -52.56 -29.23
N LYS A 413 -3.19 -52.34 -30.12
CA LYS A 413 -2.84 -53.28 -31.20
C LYS A 413 -2.31 -54.62 -30.65
N VAL A 414 -1.62 -54.59 -29.52
CA VAL A 414 -1.13 -55.79 -28.80
C VAL A 414 -2.29 -56.55 -28.14
N LEU A 415 -3.25 -55.84 -27.54
CA LEU A 415 -4.44 -56.46 -26.93
C LEU A 415 -5.40 -57.07 -27.96
N ALA A 416 -5.33 -56.67 -29.24
CA ALA A 416 -6.17 -57.17 -30.32
C ALA A 416 -5.66 -58.44 -31.01
N LYS A 417 -4.45 -58.93 -30.67
CA LYS A 417 -3.92 -60.19 -31.20
C LYS A 417 -3.91 -61.26 -30.10
N THR A 418 -4.83 -62.21 -30.19
CA THR A 418 -4.86 -63.40 -29.31
C THR A 418 -3.70 -64.34 -29.61
N GLU A 419 -3.04 -64.75 -28.52
CA GLU A 419 -2.19 -65.94 -28.30
C GLU A 419 -1.34 -66.41 -29.49
N ASP A 420 -0.15 -65.79 -29.67
CA ASP A 420 1.13 -66.46 -30.01
C ASP A 420 2.29 -65.49 -30.38
N VAL A 421 2.22 -64.21 -30.05
CA VAL A 421 3.31 -63.24 -30.41
C VAL A 421 3.79 -62.41 -29.20
N VAL A 422 3.88 -63.02 -28.02
CA VAL A 422 4.28 -62.29 -26.80
C VAL A 422 5.77 -61.91 -26.80
N GLU A 423 6.66 -62.71 -27.42
CA GLU A 423 8.11 -62.40 -27.43
C GLU A 423 8.50 -61.30 -28.42
N GLU A 424 7.92 -61.28 -29.63
CA GLU A 424 8.21 -60.25 -30.64
C GLU A 424 7.75 -58.84 -30.20
N VAL A 425 6.63 -58.79 -29.47
CA VAL A 425 6.06 -57.56 -28.93
C VAL A 425 6.91 -56.99 -27.79
N VAL A 426 7.50 -57.84 -26.93
CA VAL A 426 8.40 -57.39 -25.87
C VAL A 426 9.65 -56.74 -26.47
N GLU A 427 10.22 -57.32 -27.53
CA GLU A 427 11.35 -56.72 -28.24
C GLU A 427 11.03 -55.34 -28.86
N GLU A 428 9.84 -55.19 -29.45
CA GLU A 428 9.46 -53.97 -30.13
C GLU A 428 9.17 -52.83 -29.14
N VAL A 429 8.52 -53.15 -28.02
CA VAL A 429 8.35 -52.23 -26.88
C VAL A 429 9.69 -51.87 -26.26
N GLU A 430 10.63 -52.81 -26.12
CA GLU A 430 11.98 -52.51 -25.63
C GLU A 430 12.80 -51.63 -26.58
N LYS A 431 12.67 -51.83 -27.91
CA LYS A 431 13.30 -50.96 -28.92
C LYS A 431 12.77 -49.54 -28.84
N ILE A 432 11.45 -49.35 -28.66
CA ILE A 432 10.83 -48.03 -28.48
C ILE A 432 11.26 -47.39 -27.16
N VAL A 433 11.29 -48.15 -26.06
CA VAL A 433 11.78 -47.68 -24.75
C VAL A 433 13.26 -47.29 -24.81
N LYS A 434 14.11 -48.02 -25.55
CA LYS A 434 15.52 -47.65 -25.81
C LYS A 434 15.62 -46.39 -26.67
N LYS A 435 14.75 -46.21 -27.66
CA LYS A 435 14.69 -44.99 -28.52
C LYS A 435 14.28 -43.76 -27.71
N VAL A 436 13.32 -43.91 -26.79
CA VAL A 436 12.90 -42.86 -25.85
C VAL A 436 14.01 -42.54 -24.83
N LYS A 437 14.70 -43.56 -24.30
CA LYS A 437 15.87 -43.36 -23.41
C LYS A 437 17.01 -42.61 -24.11
N ARG A 438 17.28 -42.90 -25.40
CA ARG A 438 18.25 -42.16 -26.23
C ARG A 438 17.81 -40.72 -26.54
N ALA A 439 16.54 -40.50 -26.89
CA ALA A 439 15.99 -39.16 -27.12
C ALA A 439 16.00 -38.27 -25.85
N VAL A 440 15.98 -38.90 -24.66
CA VAL A 440 16.10 -38.22 -23.36
C VAL A 440 17.58 -38.03 -22.95
N SER A 441 18.51 -38.91 -23.36
CA SER A 441 19.95 -38.75 -23.10
C SER A 441 20.62 -37.69 -23.98
N ASP A 442 20.19 -37.54 -25.23
CA ASP A 442 20.79 -36.60 -26.20
C ASP A 442 20.39 -35.12 -25.98
N LYS A 443 19.66 -34.83 -24.89
CA LYS A 443 19.32 -33.45 -24.46
C LYS A 443 19.89 -33.07 -23.09
N LYS A 444 20.91 -33.78 -22.59
CA LYS A 444 21.68 -33.35 -21.41
C LYS A 444 23.19 -33.46 -21.63
N SER A 445 23.76 -32.45 -22.26
CA SER A 445 25.15 -32.06 -22.05
C SER A 445 25.22 -30.57 -21.69
N ALA A 446 25.13 -30.26 -20.39
CA ALA A 446 25.87 -29.18 -19.71
C ALA A 446 25.47 -29.05 -18.23
N SER A 447 26.47 -29.26 -17.36
CA SER A 447 26.56 -28.96 -15.92
C SER A 447 25.93 -29.94 -14.91
N LYS A 448 26.85 -30.65 -14.23
CA LYS A 448 26.72 -31.50 -13.04
C LYS A 448 26.22 -30.72 -11.81
N LYS A 449 25.39 -31.35 -10.98
CA LYS A 449 25.49 -31.30 -9.51
C LYS A 449 24.67 -32.42 -8.84
N SER A 450 25.38 -33.25 -8.09
CA SER A 450 25.03 -33.89 -6.81
C SER A 450 23.67 -34.59 -6.65
N GLU A 451 23.77 -35.91 -6.44
CA GLU A 451 23.09 -36.73 -5.43
C GLU A 451 21.81 -36.20 -4.75
N ARG A 452 20.75 -36.99 -4.92
CA ARG A 452 19.58 -37.26 -4.06
C ARG A 452 18.31 -37.35 -4.90
N LYS A 453 18.16 -38.40 -5.71
CA LYS A 453 16.85 -38.84 -6.24
C LYS A 453 16.82 -40.35 -6.51
N GLU A 454 16.87 -41.15 -5.45
CA GLU A 454 16.35 -42.52 -5.46
C GLU A 454 14.99 -42.66 -4.75
N LYS A 455 14.47 -41.63 -4.07
CA LYS A 455 13.20 -41.74 -3.31
C LYS A 455 12.01 -40.98 -3.89
N LYS A 456 11.82 -40.97 -5.22
CA LYS A 456 10.68 -40.23 -5.84
C LYS A 456 9.82 -41.00 -6.85
N VAL A 457 10.07 -42.29 -7.02
CA VAL A 457 9.20 -43.18 -7.83
C VAL A 457 8.30 -44.04 -6.94
N GLU A 458 8.67 -44.21 -5.67
CA GLU A 458 7.88 -44.95 -4.67
C GLU A 458 6.77 -44.10 -4.00
N SER A 459 6.90 -42.77 -4.02
CA SER A 459 5.94 -41.85 -3.38
C SER A 459 4.69 -41.53 -4.21
N LYS A 460 4.52 -42.14 -5.39
CA LYS A 460 3.35 -41.91 -6.27
C LYS A 460 2.41 -43.10 -6.40
N LYS A 461 2.81 -44.30 -5.95
CA LYS A 461 1.89 -45.44 -5.80
C LYS A 461 1.15 -45.40 -4.45
N LEU A 462 1.71 -44.75 -3.43
CA LEU A 462 1.08 -44.58 -2.10
C LEU A 462 -0.10 -43.60 -2.07
N SER A 463 -0.17 -42.59 -2.96
CA SER A 463 -1.23 -41.57 -2.89
C SER A 463 -2.58 -42.01 -3.47
N LEU A 464 -2.62 -43.05 -4.32
CA LEU A 464 -3.89 -43.52 -4.91
C LEU A 464 -4.67 -44.45 -3.96
N GLY A 465 -3.96 -45.19 -3.11
CA GLY A 465 -4.56 -46.09 -2.11
C GLY A 465 -5.18 -45.33 -0.92
N GLU A 466 -4.54 -44.24 -0.47
CA GLU A 466 -5.09 -43.37 0.58
C GLU A 466 -6.31 -42.57 0.11
N LEU A 467 -6.35 -42.17 -1.16
CA LEU A 467 -7.50 -41.48 -1.76
C LEU A 467 -8.71 -42.41 -1.92
N LYS A 468 -8.50 -43.68 -2.28
CA LYS A 468 -9.58 -44.68 -2.35
C LYS A 468 -10.13 -45.08 -0.97
N LYS A 469 -9.28 -45.14 0.06
CA LYS A 469 -9.72 -45.34 1.46
C LYS A 469 -10.46 -44.13 2.04
N LYS A 470 -10.08 -42.89 1.67
CA LYS A 470 -10.82 -41.68 2.04
C LYS A 470 -12.18 -41.58 1.35
N ALA A 471 -12.28 -41.94 0.07
CA ALA A 471 -13.55 -41.96 -0.67
C ALA A 471 -14.56 -42.97 -0.06
N ALA A 472 -14.11 -44.19 0.26
CA ALA A 472 -14.96 -45.20 0.91
C ALA A 472 -15.36 -44.84 2.36
N SER A 473 -14.56 -44.00 3.06
CA SER A 473 -14.92 -43.47 4.39
C SER A 473 -15.87 -42.27 4.34
N LEU A 474 -15.96 -41.60 3.18
CA LEU A 474 -16.86 -40.47 2.93
C LEU A 474 -18.24 -40.95 2.45
N GLU A 475 -18.32 -42.07 1.73
CA GLU A 475 -19.59 -42.71 1.34
C GLU A 475 -20.36 -43.25 2.55
N LYS A 476 -19.68 -43.79 3.57
CA LYS A 476 -20.31 -44.20 4.85
C LYS A 476 -20.68 -43.04 5.78
N LYS A 477 -20.26 -41.80 5.49
CA LYS A 477 -20.61 -40.58 6.24
C LYS A 477 -21.73 -39.77 5.60
N PHE A 478 -22.26 -40.21 4.45
CA PHE A 478 -23.31 -39.51 3.70
C PHE A 478 -24.68 -40.22 3.68
N GLU A 479 -24.83 -41.35 4.38
CA GLU A 479 -26.11 -42.10 4.49
C GLU A 479 -26.91 -41.83 5.79
N LYS A 480 -26.59 -40.77 6.56
CA LYS A 480 -27.46 -40.31 7.66
C LYS A 480 -27.50 -38.79 7.79
N SER A 481 -28.44 -38.18 7.06
CA SER A 481 -29.41 -37.21 7.59
C SER A 481 -30.13 -36.55 6.42
N ASP A 482 -31.36 -36.99 6.18
CA ASP A 482 -32.29 -36.48 5.20
C ASP A 482 -32.96 -35.18 5.66
N LYS A 483 -33.27 -34.34 4.66
CA LYS A 483 -34.40 -33.38 4.56
C LYS A 483 -34.43 -32.16 5.51
N ILE A 484 -34.23 -30.97 4.91
CA ILE A 484 -34.63 -29.69 5.50
C ILE A 484 -35.90 -29.22 4.78
N ASP A 485 -36.99 -29.17 5.53
CA ASP A 485 -38.24 -28.47 5.21
C ASP A 485 -38.14 -27.00 5.61
N ILE A 486 -38.70 -26.14 4.77
CA ILE A 486 -38.68 -24.68 4.87
C ILE A 486 -39.72 -24.25 5.91
N LYS A 487 -39.35 -24.07 7.20
CA LYS A 487 -40.25 -23.38 8.16
C LYS A 487 -39.69 -22.79 9.47
N GLU A 488 -38.39 -22.76 9.73
CA GLU A 488 -37.83 -22.12 10.95
C GLU A 488 -36.93 -20.92 10.65
N ALA A 489 -37.46 -19.98 9.87
CA ALA A 489 -37.18 -18.58 10.15
C ALA A 489 -37.94 -18.22 11.43
N VAL A 490 -37.23 -17.66 12.41
CA VAL A 490 -37.73 -17.20 13.73
C VAL A 490 -37.72 -18.26 14.83
N SER A 491 -36.55 -18.49 15.45
CA SER A 491 -36.35 -18.36 16.91
C SER A 491 -34.99 -18.91 17.37
N GLY A 492 -34.30 -18.16 18.23
CA GLY A 492 -33.42 -18.73 19.26
C GLY A 492 -31.94 -18.98 18.96
N GLY A 493 -31.08 -18.15 19.55
CA GLY A 493 -29.92 -18.65 20.32
C GLY A 493 -28.59 -18.84 19.60
N LYS A 494 -27.67 -17.90 19.82
CA LYS A 494 -26.26 -17.95 19.42
C LYS A 494 -25.44 -18.91 20.29
N GLU A 495 -24.46 -19.58 19.70
CA GLU A 495 -23.15 -19.77 20.33
C GLU A 495 -22.07 -19.20 19.39
N GLU A 496 -21.52 -18.05 19.77
CA GLU A 496 -20.41 -17.36 19.10
C GLU A 496 -19.06 -17.91 19.60
N GLU A 497 -18.10 -18.08 18.69
CA GLU A 497 -16.68 -18.34 19.01
C GLU A 497 -16.16 -17.31 20.05
N LYS A 498 -15.64 -17.80 21.18
CA LYS A 498 -15.13 -16.96 22.29
C LYS A 498 -14.04 -15.99 21.81
N LYS A 499 -14.37 -14.71 21.68
CA LYS A 499 -13.41 -13.59 21.67
C LYS A 499 -12.76 -13.46 23.06
N ASP A 500 -11.46 -13.18 23.10
CA ASP A 500 -10.73 -12.80 24.32
C ASP A 500 -11.09 -11.34 24.70
N ILE A 501 -12.06 -11.16 25.59
CA ILE A 501 -12.59 -9.85 26.02
C ILE A 501 -11.94 -9.47 27.36
N LEU A 502 -11.52 -8.21 27.56
CA LEU A 502 -10.83 -7.77 28.78
C LEU A 502 -11.68 -7.96 30.05
N VAL A 503 -12.96 -7.65 29.95
CA VAL A 503 -13.97 -7.83 31.00
C VAL A 503 -15.31 -8.22 30.38
N PRO A 504 -16.15 -9.00 31.08
CA PRO A 504 -17.49 -9.32 30.62
C PRO A 504 -18.30 -8.07 30.25
N ILE A 505 -19.20 -8.18 29.27
CA ILE A 505 -19.98 -7.05 28.76
C ILE A 505 -20.80 -6.40 29.89
N GLU A 506 -21.27 -7.21 30.84
CA GLU A 506 -22.00 -6.79 32.02
C GLU A 506 -21.22 -5.75 32.84
N GLU A 507 -19.90 -5.90 32.96
CA GLU A 507 -19.03 -4.98 33.71
C GLU A 507 -18.82 -3.63 32.96
N TYR A 508 -18.76 -3.67 31.63
CA TYR A 508 -18.81 -2.46 30.80
C TYR A 508 -20.18 -1.75 30.88
N LEU A 509 -21.26 -2.51 31.07
CA LEU A 509 -22.59 -1.93 31.27
C LEU A 509 -22.72 -1.29 32.65
N LYS A 510 -22.31 -1.99 33.72
CA LYS A 510 -22.30 -1.48 35.11
C LYS A 510 -21.51 -0.19 35.27
N SER A 511 -20.32 -0.10 34.67
CA SER A 511 -19.47 1.11 34.73
C SER A 511 -20.01 2.31 33.95
N SER A 512 -21.06 2.14 33.14
CA SER A 512 -21.62 3.21 32.30
C SER A 512 -20.63 3.83 31.30
N ILE A 513 -19.51 3.14 31.01
CA ILE A 513 -18.50 3.59 30.05
C ILE A 513 -19.05 3.75 28.64
N HIS A 514 -20.05 2.94 28.31
CA HIS A 514 -20.73 2.92 27.02
C HIS A 514 -21.70 4.09 26.83
N LEU A 515 -22.03 4.87 27.87
CA LEU A 515 -22.98 5.98 27.76
C LEU A 515 -22.26 7.27 27.40
N GLY A 516 -22.63 7.86 26.26
CA GLY A 516 -22.19 9.18 25.85
C GLY A 516 -23.25 10.26 26.10
N THR A 517 -22.93 11.50 25.77
CA THR A 517 -23.88 12.63 25.89
C THR A 517 -24.91 12.69 24.75
N ARG A 518 -25.88 13.62 24.86
CA ARG A 518 -26.86 13.91 23.78
C ARG A 518 -26.22 14.53 22.53
N VAL A 519 -25.08 15.19 22.68
CA VAL A 519 -24.34 15.83 21.58
C VAL A 519 -23.31 14.84 21.05
N ILE A 520 -23.25 14.67 19.73
CA ILE A 520 -22.28 13.82 19.06
C ILE A 520 -21.50 14.69 18.07
N THR A 521 -20.23 14.96 18.37
CA THR A 521 -19.35 15.66 17.45
C THR A 521 -19.02 14.78 16.23
N PRO A 522 -18.70 15.37 15.06
CA PRO A 522 -18.43 14.60 13.85
C PRO A 522 -17.37 13.51 14.03
N HIS A 523 -16.30 13.78 14.79
CA HIS A 523 -15.20 12.84 15.03
C HIS A 523 -15.57 11.69 15.96
N MET A 524 -16.50 11.89 16.89
CA MET A 524 -16.91 10.86 17.85
C MET A 524 -18.02 9.96 17.31
N ARG A 525 -18.70 10.36 16.21
CA ARG A 525 -19.79 9.59 15.59
C ARG A 525 -19.39 8.17 15.22
N GLN A 526 -18.14 7.94 14.83
CA GLN A 526 -17.64 6.61 14.46
C GLN A 526 -17.61 5.59 15.62
N TYR A 527 -17.60 6.07 16.87
CA TYR A 527 -17.60 5.22 18.06
C TYR A 527 -19.01 4.98 18.61
N VAL A 528 -20.02 5.72 18.11
CA VAL A 528 -21.41 5.61 18.56
C VAL A 528 -22.14 4.54 17.75
N TYR A 529 -22.75 3.60 18.44
CA TYR A 529 -23.59 2.55 17.86
C TYR A 529 -25.02 3.03 17.61
N ARG A 530 -25.67 3.61 18.64
CA ARG A 530 -27.07 4.08 18.56
C ARG A 530 -27.34 5.21 19.54
N ARG A 531 -28.54 5.78 19.46
CA ARG A 531 -29.11 6.66 20.50
C ARG A 531 -30.16 5.90 21.32
N ARG A 532 -30.22 6.15 22.61
CA ARG A 532 -31.30 5.72 23.51
C ARG A 532 -32.52 6.63 23.36
N ALA A 533 -33.66 6.20 23.89
CA ALA A 533 -34.91 6.97 23.87
C ALA A 533 -34.81 8.33 24.59
N ASP A 534 -33.96 8.43 25.61
CA ASP A 534 -33.64 9.66 26.36
C ASP A 534 -32.69 10.64 25.62
N GLY A 535 -32.28 10.26 24.40
CA GLY A 535 -31.38 11.01 23.54
C GLY A 535 -29.89 10.79 23.79
N LEU A 536 -29.49 10.02 24.81
CA LEU A 536 -28.09 9.71 25.09
C LEU A 536 -27.50 8.81 24.00
N ALA A 537 -26.25 9.09 23.62
CA ALA A 537 -25.52 8.25 22.69
C ALA A 537 -25.00 6.98 23.39
N VAL A 538 -24.93 5.87 22.67
CA VAL A 538 -24.37 4.61 23.17
C VAL A 538 -23.14 4.26 22.34
N PHE A 539 -21.97 4.21 22.96
CA PHE A 539 -20.74 3.72 22.35
C PHE A 539 -20.86 2.23 21.98
N ASN A 540 -20.19 1.84 20.90
CA ASN A 540 -20.11 0.44 20.50
C ASN A 540 -19.20 -0.34 21.48
N THR A 541 -19.82 -1.09 22.40
CA THR A 541 -19.12 -1.90 23.40
C THR A 541 -18.22 -2.96 22.77
N ALA A 542 -18.60 -3.51 21.60
CA ALA A 542 -17.78 -4.50 20.89
C ALA A 542 -16.46 -3.90 20.34
N MET A 543 -16.38 -2.58 20.17
CA MET A 543 -15.17 -1.87 19.75
C MET A 543 -14.39 -1.28 20.92
N LEU A 544 -15.03 -1.12 22.08
CA LEU A 544 -14.46 -0.42 23.23
C LEU A 544 -13.26 -1.17 23.81
N ASP A 545 -13.35 -2.49 23.86
CA ASP A 545 -12.28 -3.38 24.33
C ASP A 545 -10.99 -3.19 23.52
N ASP A 546 -11.10 -3.33 22.19
CA ASP A 546 -9.99 -3.14 21.26
C ASP A 546 -9.39 -1.72 21.38
N LEU A 547 -10.23 -0.70 21.55
CA LEU A 547 -9.77 0.69 21.66
C LEU A 547 -9.05 0.98 22.97
N ILE A 548 -9.45 0.33 24.07
CA ILE A 548 -8.74 0.37 25.36
C ILE A 548 -7.41 -0.38 25.25
N ARG A 549 -7.39 -1.57 24.61
CA ARG A 549 -6.14 -2.31 24.34
C ARG A 549 -5.15 -1.49 23.53
N GLU A 550 -5.61 -0.88 22.44
CA GLU A 550 -4.79 0.03 21.64
C GLU A 550 -4.35 1.27 22.44
N GLY A 551 -5.20 1.75 23.36
CA GLY A 551 -4.87 2.84 24.29
C GLY A 551 -3.72 2.46 25.20
N ALA A 552 -3.78 1.28 25.80
CA ALA A 552 -2.71 0.72 26.62
C ALA A 552 -1.42 0.47 25.82
N ASP A 553 -1.52 -0.04 24.58
CA ASP A 553 -0.38 -0.19 23.67
C ASP A 553 0.29 1.13 23.31
N TYR A 554 -0.50 2.20 23.23
CA TYR A 554 0.03 3.53 23.00
C TYR A 554 0.72 4.06 24.25
N LEU A 555 0.09 3.91 25.41
CA LEU A 555 0.60 4.33 26.71
C LEU A 555 1.92 3.62 27.06
N SER A 556 2.01 2.31 26.79
CA SER A 556 3.19 1.47 27.08
C SER A 556 4.47 1.84 26.32
N LYS A 557 4.40 2.81 25.40
CA LYS A 557 5.58 3.34 24.69
C LYS A 557 6.34 4.38 25.50
N PHE A 558 5.74 4.90 26.56
CA PHE A 558 6.29 5.96 27.39
C PHE A 558 6.61 5.40 28.77
N ALA A 559 7.76 5.79 29.34
CA ALA A 559 8.09 5.44 30.71
C ALA A 559 7.24 6.27 31.69
N PRO A 560 6.94 5.79 32.91
CA PRO A 560 6.12 6.52 33.88
C PRO A 560 6.60 7.97 34.12
N GLU A 561 7.91 8.15 34.18
CA GLU A 561 8.57 9.44 34.31
C GLU A 561 8.34 10.38 33.12
N ASP A 562 8.00 9.87 31.93
CA ASP A 562 7.75 10.67 30.73
C ASP A 562 6.27 11.04 30.54
N ILE A 563 5.41 10.62 31.46
CA ILE A 563 3.97 10.82 31.40
C ILE A 563 3.55 11.91 32.39
N VAL A 564 2.63 12.76 31.96
CA VAL A 564 1.84 13.62 32.85
C VAL A 564 0.36 13.42 32.58
N ILE A 565 -0.44 13.32 33.63
CA ILE A 565 -1.89 13.17 33.53
C ILE A 565 -2.59 14.44 33.98
N THR A 566 -3.58 14.90 33.23
CA THR A 566 -4.45 16.01 33.63
C THR A 566 -5.90 15.53 33.73
N CYS A 567 -6.53 15.85 34.84
CA CYS A 567 -7.91 15.45 35.13
C CYS A 567 -8.59 16.51 35.98
N LYS A 568 -9.00 17.63 35.39
CA LYS A 568 -9.71 18.69 36.12
C LYS A 568 -11.04 18.22 36.72
N ARG A 569 -11.66 17.19 36.15
CA ARG A 569 -12.96 16.68 36.59
C ARG A 569 -12.81 15.82 37.84
N GLU A 570 -13.55 16.20 38.89
CA GLU A 570 -13.53 15.52 40.19
C GLU A 570 -13.86 14.03 40.11
N ALA A 571 -14.79 13.66 39.23
CA ALA A 571 -15.17 12.27 38.98
C ALA A 571 -13.98 11.35 38.64
N GLY A 572 -12.90 11.86 38.06
CA GLY A 572 -11.71 11.07 37.73
C GLY A 572 -10.61 11.09 38.79
N TRP A 573 -10.69 11.92 39.84
CA TRP A 573 -9.57 12.14 40.75
C TRP A 573 -9.10 10.89 41.45
N LYS A 574 -10.02 10.08 41.97
CA LYS A 574 -9.69 8.83 42.67
C LYS A 574 -8.95 7.87 41.73
N ALA A 575 -9.54 7.59 40.58
CA ALA A 575 -9.01 6.67 39.58
C ALA A 575 -7.63 7.10 39.04
N VAL A 576 -7.48 8.39 38.74
CA VAL A 576 -6.22 8.93 38.20
C VAL A 576 -5.13 8.94 39.27
N LYS A 577 -5.44 9.32 40.52
CA LYS A 577 -4.47 9.27 41.62
C LYS A 577 -3.98 7.84 41.84
N LEU A 578 -4.89 6.88 41.92
CA LEU A 578 -4.53 5.48 42.12
C LEU A 578 -3.62 4.95 40.99
N PHE A 579 -3.96 5.25 39.74
CA PHE A 579 -3.10 4.93 38.59
C PHE A 579 -1.72 5.63 38.68
N ALA A 580 -1.72 6.91 39.03
CA ALA A 580 -0.51 7.71 39.13
C ALA A 580 0.41 7.24 40.27
N ASP A 581 -0.14 6.94 41.44
CA ASP A 581 0.58 6.47 42.62
C ASP A 581 1.15 5.06 42.38
N THR A 582 0.45 4.21 41.63
CA THR A 582 0.92 2.86 41.26
C THR A 582 2.21 2.89 40.43
N PHE A 583 2.38 3.90 39.55
CA PHE A 583 3.51 3.97 38.62
C PHE A 583 4.47 5.15 38.87
N GLY A 584 4.18 6.05 39.82
CA GLY A 584 4.96 7.26 40.06
C GLY A 584 4.78 8.35 38.99
N ILE A 585 3.58 8.46 38.40
CA ILE A 585 3.30 9.40 37.30
C ILE A 585 2.86 10.77 37.85
N LYS A 586 3.33 11.86 37.25
CA LYS A 586 2.92 13.21 37.66
C LYS A 586 1.46 13.49 37.26
N VAL A 587 0.64 14.01 38.19
CA VAL A 587 -0.79 14.28 37.95
C VAL A 587 -1.20 15.71 38.33
N PHE A 588 -2.08 16.30 37.51
CA PHE A 588 -2.82 17.53 37.81
C PHE A 588 -4.32 17.24 37.93
N THR A 589 -4.83 17.10 39.16
CA THR A 589 -6.25 16.83 39.43
C THR A 589 -7.10 18.10 39.54
N LYS A 590 -6.61 19.17 40.17
CA LYS A 590 -7.43 20.39 40.35
C LYS A 590 -7.35 21.34 39.15
N LYS A 591 -6.15 21.81 38.84
CA LYS A 591 -5.90 22.77 37.76
C LYS A 591 -4.51 22.53 37.20
N TYR A 592 -4.44 22.37 35.89
CA TYR A 592 -3.19 22.47 35.15
C TYR A 592 -2.88 23.97 34.91
N PRO A 593 -1.76 24.51 35.44
CA PRO A 593 -1.36 25.89 35.18
C PRO A 593 -0.98 26.05 33.70
N ALA A 594 -1.52 27.08 33.03
CA ALA A 594 -1.15 27.33 31.64
C ALA A 594 0.33 27.76 31.55
N GLY A 595 1.03 27.31 30.53
CA GLY A 595 2.46 27.55 30.37
C GLY A 595 3.36 26.47 30.97
N THR A 596 2.81 25.50 31.72
CA THR A 596 3.61 24.49 32.45
C THR A 596 4.52 23.66 31.54
N LEU A 597 4.11 23.41 30.29
CA LEU A 597 4.91 22.66 29.29
C LEU A 597 5.66 23.56 28.30
N THR A 598 5.48 24.88 28.33
CA THR A 598 6.00 25.80 27.32
C THR A 598 6.91 26.89 27.86
N ASN A 599 6.76 27.25 29.13
CA ASN A 599 7.51 28.32 29.77
C ASN A 599 8.57 27.73 30.71
N THR A 600 9.82 27.71 30.25
CA THR A 600 10.97 27.19 31.01
C THR A 600 11.28 27.97 32.29
N ASN A 601 10.74 29.19 32.44
CA ASN A 601 10.97 30.04 33.60
C ASN A 601 9.99 29.78 34.75
N LEU A 602 8.99 28.91 34.57
CA LEU A 602 8.09 28.54 35.65
C LEU A 602 8.74 27.51 36.57
N GLU A 603 8.62 27.67 37.89
CA GLU A 603 9.12 26.72 38.88
C GLU A 603 8.54 25.30 38.69
N ASN A 604 7.35 25.21 38.10
CA ASN A 604 6.68 23.95 37.83
C ASN A 604 6.90 23.43 36.40
N PHE A 605 7.82 24.01 35.62
CA PHE A 605 8.17 23.51 34.29
C PHE A 605 8.73 22.09 34.37
N PHE A 606 8.38 21.25 33.39
CA PHE A 606 8.95 19.93 33.24
C PHE A 606 8.85 19.48 31.78
N GLU A 607 9.73 18.58 31.39
CA GLU A 607 9.71 17.94 30.09
C GLU A 607 9.04 16.57 30.21
N LYS A 608 8.06 16.30 29.33
CA LYS A 608 7.37 15.01 29.22
C LYS A 608 7.17 14.69 27.75
N GLU A 609 7.14 13.40 27.45
CA GLU A 609 6.88 12.93 26.09
C GLU A 609 5.38 12.71 25.82
N LEU A 610 4.58 12.50 26.87
CA LEU A 610 3.14 12.27 26.80
C LEU A 610 2.34 13.09 27.83
N VAL A 611 1.30 13.76 27.34
CA VAL A 611 0.20 14.31 28.16
C VAL A 611 -1.04 13.43 28.00
N PHE A 612 -1.51 12.83 29.09
CA PHE A 612 -2.76 12.07 29.13
C PHE A 612 -3.87 12.92 29.75
N ILE A 613 -4.89 13.25 28.95
CA ILE A 613 -5.97 14.17 29.34
C ILE A 613 -7.28 13.41 29.55
N CYS A 614 -7.89 13.50 30.73
CA CYS A 614 -9.14 12.80 31.02
C CYS A 614 -10.37 13.42 30.34
N ASP A 615 -10.40 14.75 30.17
CA ASP A 615 -11.43 15.39 29.35
C ASP A 615 -10.85 16.63 28.64
N PRO A 616 -10.68 16.57 27.31
CA PRO A 616 -10.00 17.61 26.55
C PRO A 616 -10.78 18.94 26.50
N TRP A 617 -12.07 18.93 26.83
CA TRP A 617 -12.85 20.17 26.90
C TRP A 617 -12.47 20.99 28.12
N VAL A 618 -12.46 20.38 29.31
CA VAL A 618 -12.16 21.08 30.57
C VAL A 618 -10.66 21.28 30.76
N ASP A 619 -9.83 20.35 30.28
CA ASP A 619 -8.36 20.41 30.35
C ASP A 619 -7.73 21.04 29.09
N LYS A 620 -8.46 21.96 28.44
CA LYS A 620 -8.04 22.63 27.18
C LYS A 620 -6.67 23.32 27.25
N ASN A 621 -6.25 23.78 28.43
CA ASN A 621 -4.95 24.44 28.59
C ASN A 621 -3.80 23.44 28.44
N ALA A 622 -3.93 22.25 29.04
CA ALA A 622 -2.96 21.17 28.87
C ALA A 622 -2.88 20.71 27.41
N LEU A 623 -4.05 20.61 26.75
CA LEU A 623 -4.11 20.27 25.32
C LEU A 623 -3.43 21.32 24.45
N LYS A 624 -3.66 22.62 24.71
CA LYS A 624 -3.05 23.72 23.96
C LYS A 624 -1.53 23.75 24.14
N ASP A 625 -1.06 23.68 25.38
CA ASP A 625 0.36 23.70 25.67
C ASP A 625 1.06 22.51 25.01
N ALA A 626 0.56 21.29 25.20
CA ALA A 626 1.12 20.09 24.60
C ALA A 626 1.22 20.19 23.06
N ASN A 627 0.16 20.70 22.41
CA ASN A 627 0.17 20.90 20.96
C ASN A 627 1.16 21.96 20.50
N SER A 628 1.32 23.05 21.25
CA SER A 628 2.24 24.14 20.90
C SER A 628 3.71 23.71 20.90
N VAL A 629 4.10 22.83 21.82
CA VAL A 629 5.45 22.23 21.88
C VAL A 629 5.53 20.83 21.23
N LYS A 630 4.46 20.40 20.57
CA LYS A 630 4.37 19.11 19.83
C LYS A 630 4.60 17.86 20.68
N ILE A 631 4.32 17.92 21.97
CA ILE A 631 4.27 16.77 22.88
C ILE A 631 3.08 15.88 22.49
N LYS A 632 3.22 14.55 22.67
CA LYS A 632 2.13 13.63 22.33
C LYS A 632 0.97 13.79 23.31
N VAL A 633 -0.25 13.68 22.80
CA VAL A 633 -1.47 13.76 23.60
C VAL A 633 -2.29 12.49 23.45
N MET A 634 -2.60 11.87 24.58
CA MET A 634 -3.60 10.81 24.69
C MET A 634 -4.80 11.36 25.47
N SER A 635 -6.03 10.97 25.14
CA SER A 635 -7.18 11.50 25.88
C SER A 635 -8.39 10.58 25.88
N ILE A 636 -9.14 10.61 27.00
CA ILE A 636 -10.47 10.00 27.10
C ILE A 636 -11.49 11.00 26.56
N CYS A 637 -12.27 10.58 25.56
CA CYS A 637 -13.23 11.43 24.88
C CYS A 637 -14.64 10.86 24.96
N ASP A 638 -15.55 11.66 25.47
CA ASP A 638 -16.99 11.44 25.37
C ASP A 638 -17.50 12.03 24.03
N THR A 639 -18.75 11.74 23.67
CA THR A 639 -19.32 12.04 22.35
C THR A 639 -19.37 13.53 22.01
N ASN A 640 -19.37 14.41 23.01
CA ASN A 640 -19.37 15.86 22.81
C ASN A 640 -17.96 16.46 22.67
N ASN A 641 -16.89 15.68 22.86
CA ASN A 641 -15.54 16.21 22.79
C ASN A 641 -15.09 16.44 21.34
N LEU A 642 -14.31 17.50 21.13
CA LEU A 642 -13.52 17.70 19.92
C LEU A 642 -12.17 17.02 20.09
N THR A 643 -11.71 16.33 19.05
CA THR A 643 -10.51 15.48 19.12
C THR A 643 -9.30 16.08 18.39
N PHE A 644 -9.36 17.37 18.05
CA PHE A 644 -8.27 18.05 17.35
C PHE A 644 -7.03 18.17 18.25
N GLY A 645 -5.85 17.84 17.72
CA GLY A 645 -4.60 17.87 18.47
C GLY A 645 -4.43 16.73 19.49
N ILE A 646 -5.21 15.64 19.36
CA ILE A 646 -5.10 14.43 20.19
C ILE A 646 -4.53 13.30 19.33
N ASN A 647 -3.42 12.66 19.75
CA ASN A 647 -2.77 11.59 19.01
C ASN A 647 -3.44 10.22 19.21
N LYS A 648 -3.92 9.94 20.43
CA LYS A 648 -4.65 8.70 20.75
C LYS A 648 -5.90 8.99 21.56
N ILE A 649 -7.03 8.47 21.08
CA ILE A 649 -8.34 8.64 21.71
C ILE A 649 -8.76 7.30 22.34
N ILE A 650 -9.23 7.37 23.58
CA ILE A 650 -10.03 6.32 24.22
C ILE A 650 -11.47 6.84 24.27
N PRO A 651 -12.40 6.31 23.48
CA PRO A 651 -13.80 6.69 23.62
C PRO A 651 -14.36 6.14 24.92
N GLY A 652 -15.14 6.95 25.63
CA GLY A 652 -15.79 6.51 26.86
C GLY A 652 -16.40 7.69 27.60
N ASN A 653 -17.29 7.38 28.54
CA ASN A 653 -17.91 8.40 29.38
C ASN A 653 -16.84 9.05 30.30
N ASN A 654 -16.39 10.25 29.96
CA ASN A 654 -15.43 10.99 30.76
C ASN A 654 -16.06 11.89 31.84
N LYS A 655 -17.36 11.73 32.11
CA LYS A 655 -18.11 12.48 33.13
C LYS A 655 -18.49 11.63 34.33
N SER A 656 -18.50 10.31 34.19
CA SER A 656 -18.85 9.35 35.23
C SER A 656 -17.60 8.83 35.96
N ALA A 657 -17.64 8.85 37.30
CA ALA A 657 -16.58 8.28 38.12
C ALA A 657 -16.41 6.77 37.90
N LYS A 658 -17.53 6.06 37.73
CA LYS A 658 -17.56 4.61 37.47
C LYS A 658 -16.87 4.26 36.14
N SER A 659 -17.09 5.09 35.13
CA SER A 659 -16.51 4.90 33.80
C SER A 659 -15.01 5.20 33.80
N LEU A 660 -14.61 6.35 34.35
CA LEU A 660 -13.18 6.70 34.46
C LEU A 660 -12.43 5.67 35.32
N GLY A 661 -13.02 5.21 36.41
CA GLY A 661 -12.47 4.12 37.23
C GLY A 661 -12.25 2.83 36.45
N MET A 662 -13.25 2.37 35.67
CA MET A 662 -13.08 1.20 34.81
C MET A 662 -11.98 1.39 33.76
N ILE A 663 -11.92 2.55 33.09
CA ILE A 663 -10.87 2.84 32.09
C ILE A 663 -9.49 2.77 32.74
N PHE A 664 -9.28 3.48 33.86
CA PHE A 664 -7.97 3.50 34.52
C PHE A 664 -7.60 2.16 35.14
N TYR A 665 -8.55 1.39 35.65
CA TYR A 665 -8.29 0.01 36.09
C TYR A 665 -7.77 -0.88 34.95
N LEU A 666 -8.44 -0.88 33.80
CA LEU A 666 -8.01 -1.65 32.63
C LEU A 666 -6.65 -1.18 32.11
N LEU A 667 -6.42 0.14 32.08
CA LEU A 667 -5.12 0.70 31.71
C LEU A 667 -4.03 0.32 32.70
N THR A 668 -4.31 0.25 34.01
CA THR A 668 -3.35 -0.18 35.04
C THR A 668 -2.87 -1.59 34.75
N LYS A 669 -3.81 -2.53 34.58
CA LYS A 669 -3.49 -3.93 34.26
C LYS A 669 -2.66 -4.07 32.99
N LEU A 670 -3.15 -3.49 31.90
CA LEU A 670 -2.53 -3.63 30.59
C LEU A 670 -1.18 -2.90 30.50
N TYR A 671 -1.02 -1.75 31.15
CA TYR A 671 0.23 -1.02 31.17
C TYR A 671 1.32 -1.76 31.96
N ALA A 672 0.98 -2.28 33.14
CA ALA A 672 1.88 -3.10 33.95
C ALA A 672 2.34 -4.36 33.19
N GLU A 673 1.39 -5.08 32.57
CA GLU A 673 1.66 -6.27 31.77
C GLU A 673 2.60 -5.97 30.60
N LYS A 674 2.28 -4.95 29.78
CA LYS A 674 3.04 -4.62 28.56
C LYS A 674 4.44 -4.10 28.86
N ARG A 675 4.61 -3.33 29.94
CA ARG A 675 5.92 -2.82 30.38
C ARG A 675 6.68 -3.81 31.26
N LYS A 676 6.05 -4.94 31.65
CA LYS A 676 6.60 -5.95 32.57
C LYS A 676 7.02 -5.34 33.91
N ILE A 677 6.24 -4.37 34.41
CA ILE A 677 6.47 -3.71 35.68
C ILE A 677 5.88 -4.61 36.77
N LYS A 678 6.71 -5.04 37.72
CA LYS A 678 6.26 -5.83 38.88
C LYS A 678 5.73 -4.87 39.95
N VAL A 679 4.44 -4.56 39.90
CA VAL A 679 3.71 -3.78 40.90
C VAL A 679 2.44 -4.52 41.28
N GLU A 680 2.00 -4.33 42.52
CA GLU A 680 0.70 -4.80 42.96
C GLU A 680 -0.39 -3.95 42.28
N ILE A 681 -1.30 -4.59 41.55
CA ILE A 681 -2.35 -3.90 40.81
C ILE A 681 -3.57 -3.76 41.74
N PRO A 682 -4.02 -2.52 42.03
CA PRO A 682 -5.21 -2.31 42.86
C PRO A 682 -6.46 -2.97 42.26
N SER A 683 -7.35 -3.41 43.13
CA SER A 683 -8.64 -4.03 42.76
C SER A 683 -9.59 -3.03 42.10
N ILE A 684 -10.62 -3.51 41.38
CA ILE A 684 -11.59 -2.61 40.73
C ILE A 684 -12.40 -1.81 41.76
N GLN A 685 -12.64 -2.38 42.95
CA GLN A 685 -13.28 -1.73 44.09
C GLN A 685 -12.51 -0.51 44.59
N GLU A 686 -11.18 -0.49 44.43
CA GLU A 686 -10.36 0.66 44.78
C GLU A 686 -10.49 1.78 43.73
N PHE A 687 -10.67 1.44 42.46
CA PHE A 687 -10.92 2.41 41.38
C PHE A 687 -12.35 2.96 41.36
N VAL A 688 -13.34 2.15 41.74
CA VAL A 688 -14.77 2.50 41.69
C VAL A 688 -15.44 2.12 43.01
N ASP A 689 -15.97 3.13 43.71
CA ASP A 689 -16.72 2.93 44.94
C ASP A 689 -17.97 2.06 44.71
N ASP A 690 -18.25 1.18 45.68
CA ASP A 690 -19.45 0.34 45.73
C ASP A 690 -19.63 -0.59 44.50
N TRP A 691 -18.52 -1.04 43.89
CA TRP A 691 -18.51 -1.81 42.65
C TRP A 691 -19.47 -3.00 42.62
N ASP A 692 -19.51 -3.79 43.71
CA ASP A 692 -20.26 -5.04 43.77
C ASP A 692 -21.78 -4.82 43.81
N ASN A 693 -22.24 -3.64 44.24
CA ASN A 693 -23.65 -3.25 44.27
C ASN A 693 -24.09 -2.45 43.03
N LEU A 694 -23.20 -2.23 42.06
CA LEU A 694 -23.52 -1.48 40.85
C LEU A 694 -24.44 -2.26 39.91
N VAL A 695 -25.58 -1.63 39.58
CA VAL A 695 -26.51 -2.12 38.57
C VAL A 695 -26.36 -1.29 37.28
N PRO A 696 -26.42 -1.91 36.08
CA PRO A 696 -26.44 -1.18 34.83
C PRO A 696 -27.56 -0.12 34.80
N PRO A 697 -27.29 1.08 34.27
CA PRO A 697 -28.31 2.11 34.15
C PRO A 697 -29.45 1.62 33.24
N LYS A 698 -30.68 1.63 33.77
CA LYS A 698 -31.92 1.28 33.05
C LYS A 698 -32.07 2.08 31.76
#